data_AF-A0A6M1ZZW3-F1
#
_entry.id   AF-A0A6M1ZZW3-F1
#
_cell.length_a   1.000
_cell.length_b   1.000
_cell.length_c   1.000
_cell.angle_alpha   90.00
_cell.angle_beta   90.00
_cell.angle_gamma   90.00
#
_symmetry.space_group_name_H-M   'P 1'
#
loop_
_entity.id
_entity.type
_entity.pdbx_description
1 polymer ?
#
loop_
_entity_poly.entity_id
_entity_poly.type
_entity_poly.pdbx_seq_one_letter_code
_entity_poly.pdbx_strand_id
1 'polypeptide(L)'
;MNYLYFILLCLHVSTCLAVETKKEWSLGGDLSVCFTSDVKFEFSEKDKISLSAHLPGFQEKPGPPPYDLVLNHRYHNETYVDQGIKTTTILSSWNRTLPPDFIHVLYGLARQQWLNHEIYPVHAACIGNQEKGYILLVGSPGSGKTSLSLSAILDHDYQLFSGDKTLLKITGERLEAVSGTRTVTVRLEDVKRWSKIPKIHEYRFGDRIAFQLPKKYQAQEASVSIKAIFLVGLNDGAHVFTALSPLSALHTLYPFFLDKQREDVLIGENVAFIDGEINPLVRQKLAQDLSKVLQKIPVFKANGSLEEVISFVETQIGFDIKEKQTKKILYGICGIGNGHINRQMPIIRHLLSEGHQIMVLTYGNGLTYFQNFPEITVIPVKNPYYVGSPTGLDFKTTASHPNNEGNITRVNLEALSQIETLFNIPDLVISDYEMISAQYAYAKQVPLVTLDQQSKYLVGKFDKNLQGTSYVDEVERLNMFFPKAAKRFAISFFRVNAQSSEVEILPPIIRPKILAAKGKPLHPTPSILVYITSQLIEIEIIDEWVEILKTSLPDTYEANIFIPRKFNLPKDNERIHFFHHGDSRFDQCLISAHGVISTAGHTLLSEAMYLEKPVYAIPLPLYEQQLNAHVIAEGGFGICEKNLTKEGLVQFLDYLPDYKENIQKDETFLFKEPGNEITIQKIMKFLK
;
A
#
# COMPACT_ATOMS: atom_id res chain seq x y z
N MET A 1 -37.48 -51.63 9.20
CA MET A 1 -38.84 -51.26 9.65
C MET A 1 -39.15 -49.75 9.53
N ASN A 2 -38.17 -48.84 9.54
CA ASN A 2 -38.43 -47.39 9.44
C ASN A 2 -38.78 -46.85 8.04
N TYR A 3 -38.32 -47.48 6.95
CA TYR A 3 -38.61 -47.03 5.58
C TYR A 3 -40.09 -47.23 5.16
N LEU A 4 -40.74 -48.30 5.65
CA LEU A 4 -42.14 -48.59 5.34
C LEU A 4 -43.10 -47.66 6.10
N TYR A 5 -42.72 -47.25 7.32
CA TYR A 5 -43.46 -46.24 8.10
C TYR A 5 -43.39 -44.85 7.45
N PHE A 6 -42.25 -44.52 6.81
CA PHE A 6 -42.06 -43.27 6.09
C PHE A 6 -42.91 -43.17 4.81
N ILE A 7 -42.99 -44.26 4.03
CA ILE A 7 -43.86 -44.33 2.85
C ILE A 7 -45.34 -44.22 3.25
N LEU A 8 -45.73 -44.82 4.39
CA LEU A 8 -47.09 -44.69 4.93
C LEU A 8 -47.39 -43.28 5.48
N LEU A 9 -46.44 -42.57 6.08
CA LEU A 9 -46.61 -41.17 6.50
C LEU A 9 -46.72 -40.22 5.29
N CYS A 10 -45.95 -40.46 4.23
CA CYS A 10 -46.03 -39.69 2.99
C CYS A 10 -47.30 -39.98 2.17
N LEU A 11 -47.86 -41.20 2.24
CA LEU A 11 -49.10 -41.58 1.54
C LEU A 11 -50.39 -41.27 2.34
N HIS A 12 -50.34 -41.07 3.66
CA HIS A 12 -51.52 -40.75 4.50
C HIS A 12 -51.76 -39.26 4.79
N VAL A 13 -50.93 -38.34 4.29
CA VAL A 13 -51.13 -36.88 4.46
C VAL A 13 -51.31 -36.20 3.10
N SER A 14 -52.34 -36.65 2.37
CA SER A 14 -52.99 -35.90 1.29
C SER A 14 -54.10 -34.98 1.83
N THR A 15 -54.04 -34.60 3.11
CA THR A 15 -54.78 -33.47 3.64
C THR A 15 -54.01 -32.20 3.29
N CYS A 16 -54.65 -31.31 2.51
CA CYS A 16 -54.14 -29.96 2.24
C CYS A 16 -53.93 -29.20 3.56
N LEU A 17 -52.77 -29.32 4.19
CA LEU A 17 -52.30 -28.34 5.17
C LEU A 17 -52.13 -27.01 4.43
N ALA A 18 -52.66 -25.94 5.01
CA ALA A 18 -52.58 -24.62 4.41
C ALA A 18 -51.12 -24.18 4.29
N VAL A 19 -50.67 -23.85 3.08
CA VAL A 19 -49.35 -23.26 2.85
C VAL A 19 -49.35 -21.86 3.47
N GLU A 20 -48.71 -21.70 4.62
CA GLU A 20 -48.61 -20.39 5.31
C GLU A 20 -47.54 -19.49 4.70
N THR A 21 -46.50 -20.07 4.09
CA THR A 21 -45.46 -19.32 3.38
C THR A 21 -45.26 -19.87 1.99
N LYS A 22 -45.32 -19.00 0.98
CA LYS A 22 -44.81 -19.28 -0.38
C LYS A 22 -43.88 -18.15 -0.80
N LYS A 23 -42.68 -18.49 -1.26
CA LYS A 23 -41.71 -17.56 -1.84
C LYS A 23 -41.19 -18.09 -3.16
N GLU A 24 -40.99 -17.19 -4.09
CA GLU A 24 -40.53 -17.50 -5.44
C GLU A 24 -39.33 -16.60 -5.76
N TRP A 25 -38.27 -17.23 -6.25
CA TRP A 25 -37.02 -16.57 -6.58
C TRP A 25 -36.55 -16.98 -7.97
N SER A 26 -35.80 -16.09 -8.60
CA SER A 26 -34.96 -16.41 -9.75
C SER A 26 -33.52 -16.36 -9.31
N LEU A 27 -32.74 -17.37 -9.64
CA LEU A 27 -31.29 -17.37 -9.51
C LEU A 27 -30.64 -17.26 -10.89
N GLY A 28 -29.31 -17.07 -10.93
CA GLY A 28 -28.55 -17.02 -12.17
C GLY A 28 -28.69 -18.30 -13.00
N GLY A 29 -28.46 -18.20 -14.32
CA GLY A 29 -28.65 -19.33 -15.22
C GLY A 29 -30.13 -19.69 -15.47
N ASP A 30 -31.02 -18.72 -15.28
CA ASP A 30 -32.47 -18.83 -15.44
C ASP A 30 -33.13 -19.89 -14.52
N LEU A 31 -32.52 -20.14 -13.36
CA LEU A 31 -33.02 -21.14 -12.41
C LEU A 31 -34.17 -20.57 -11.56
N SER A 32 -35.35 -21.13 -11.73
CA SER A 32 -36.55 -20.77 -10.97
C SER A 32 -36.70 -21.61 -9.70
N VAL A 33 -36.91 -20.94 -8.56
CA VAL A 33 -36.99 -21.58 -7.23
C VAL A 33 -38.33 -21.26 -6.57
N CYS A 34 -38.99 -22.26 -6.02
CA CYS A 34 -40.16 -22.12 -5.17
C CYS A 34 -39.87 -22.69 -3.77
N PHE A 35 -40.05 -21.89 -2.74
CA PHE A 35 -40.04 -22.32 -1.34
C PHE A 35 -41.46 -22.30 -0.78
N THR A 36 -41.89 -23.41 -0.18
CA THR A 36 -43.17 -23.49 0.53
C THR A 36 -42.97 -23.97 1.96
N SER A 37 -43.82 -23.50 2.87
CA SER A 37 -43.83 -23.97 4.26
C SER A 37 -45.25 -23.98 4.83
N ASP A 38 -45.52 -24.96 5.70
CA ASP A 38 -46.74 -25.05 6.51
C ASP A 38 -46.74 -24.10 7.74
N VAL A 39 -45.60 -23.49 8.03
CA VAL A 39 -45.45 -22.40 9.02
C VAL A 39 -45.07 -21.08 8.37
N LYS A 40 -45.51 -19.97 8.98
CA LYS A 40 -45.14 -18.61 8.58
C LYS A 40 -43.66 -18.28 8.80
N PHE A 41 -42.99 -17.81 7.75
CA PHE A 41 -41.64 -17.25 7.77
C PHE A 41 -41.64 -15.76 7.41
N GLU A 42 -40.87 -14.98 8.17
CA GLU A 42 -40.53 -13.60 7.88
C GLU A 42 -39.16 -13.53 7.19
N PHE A 43 -39.10 -12.83 6.07
CA PHE A 43 -37.88 -12.63 5.28
C PHE A 43 -37.44 -11.18 5.48
N SER A 44 -36.50 -10.99 6.40
CA SER A 44 -35.97 -9.66 6.69
C SER A 44 -35.09 -9.14 5.54
N GLU A 45 -34.85 -7.84 5.47
CA GLU A 45 -33.89 -7.27 4.51
C GLU A 45 -32.47 -7.83 4.71
N LYS A 46 -32.10 -8.19 5.93
CA LYS A 46 -30.86 -8.91 6.24
C LYS A 46 -30.80 -10.26 5.50
N ASP A 47 -31.89 -11.01 5.50
CA ASP A 47 -31.94 -12.32 4.86
C ASP A 47 -31.79 -12.20 3.35
N LYS A 48 -32.43 -11.18 2.74
CA LYS A 48 -32.30 -10.90 1.30
C LYS A 48 -30.87 -10.54 0.91
N ILE A 49 -30.21 -9.69 1.69
CA ILE A 49 -28.79 -9.33 1.46
C ILE A 49 -27.90 -10.57 1.62
N SER A 50 -28.16 -11.39 2.63
CA SER A 50 -27.46 -12.65 2.85
C SER A 50 -27.61 -13.60 1.66
N LEU A 51 -28.85 -13.83 1.21
CA LEU A 51 -29.17 -14.64 0.02
C LEU A 51 -28.45 -14.09 -1.21
N SER A 52 -28.52 -12.78 -1.47
CA SER A 52 -27.82 -12.15 -2.59
C SER A 52 -26.29 -12.23 -2.52
N ALA A 53 -25.72 -12.38 -1.32
CA ALA A 53 -24.28 -12.56 -1.14
C ALA A 53 -23.83 -14.01 -1.42
N HIS A 54 -24.73 -14.99 -1.28
CA HIS A 54 -24.37 -16.40 -1.43
C HIS A 54 -24.90 -17.06 -2.70
N LEU A 55 -26.02 -16.57 -3.24
CA LEU A 55 -26.71 -17.10 -4.41
C LEU A 55 -26.48 -16.19 -5.62
N PRO A 56 -25.67 -16.62 -6.61
CA PRO A 56 -25.47 -15.86 -7.84
C PRO A 56 -26.79 -15.54 -8.54
N GLY A 57 -26.97 -14.28 -8.94
CA GLY A 57 -28.15 -13.84 -9.69
C GLY A 57 -29.47 -13.83 -8.93
N PHE A 58 -29.45 -13.92 -7.59
CA PHE A 58 -30.66 -13.90 -6.75
C PHE A 58 -31.55 -12.67 -7.01
N GLN A 59 -32.83 -12.92 -7.29
CA GLN A 59 -33.86 -11.90 -7.42
C GLN A 59 -35.19 -12.40 -6.82
N GLU A 60 -35.87 -11.51 -6.08
CA GLU A 60 -37.26 -11.71 -5.65
C GLU A 60 -38.21 -11.47 -6.83
N LYS A 61 -38.29 -12.46 -7.74
CA LYS A 61 -39.19 -12.40 -8.89
C LYS A 61 -39.87 -13.76 -9.09
N PRO A 62 -41.20 -13.80 -9.27
CA PRO A 62 -41.90 -15.02 -9.64
C PRO A 62 -41.50 -15.45 -11.06
N GLY A 63 -41.04 -16.69 -11.19
CA GLY A 63 -40.94 -17.39 -12.49
C GLY A 63 -42.24 -18.14 -12.79
N PRO A 64 -42.64 -18.30 -14.07
CA PRO A 64 -43.79 -19.12 -14.40
C PRO A 64 -43.50 -20.60 -14.06
N PRO A 65 -44.42 -21.35 -13.45
CA PRO A 65 -44.26 -22.80 -13.27
C PRO A 65 -44.18 -23.51 -14.64
N PRO A 66 -43.49 -24.66 -14.74
CA PRO A 66 -42.87 -25.43 -13.66
C PRO A 66 -41.56 -24.83 -13.14
N TYR A 67 -41.29 -24.96 -11.84
CA TYR A 67 -40.05 -24.51 -11.22
C TYR A 67 -38.92 -25.53 -11.42
N ASP A 68 -37.69 -25.06 -11.49
CA ASP A 68 -36.49 -25.90 -11.58
C ASP A 68 -36.13 -26.52 -10.23
N LEU A 69 -36.37 -25.78 -9.15
CA LEU A 69 -36.16 -26.23 -7.78
C LEU A 69 -37.37 -25.89 -6.89
N VAL A 70 -37.88 -26.88 -6.19
CA VAL A 70 -38.96 -26.76 -5.22
C VAL A 70 -38.46 -27.23 -3.86
N LEU A 71 -38.43 -26.34 -2.88
CA LEU A 71 -38.09 -26.64 -1.50
C LEU A 71 -39.35 -26.57 -0.64
N ASN A 72 -39.81 -27.71 -0.17
CA ASN A 72 -40.95 -27.81 0.73
C ASN A 72 -40.42 -27.96 2.16
N HIS A 73 -40.82 -27.08 3.05
CA HIS A 73 -40.57 -27.20 4.47
C HIS A 73 -41.85 -27.61 5.19
N ARG A 74 -41.74 -28.54 6.15
CA ARG A 74 -42.81 -28.78 7.12
C ARG A 74 -42.26 -28.78 8.52
N TYR A 75 -42.99 -28.15 9.44
CA TYR A 75 -42.57 -28.11 10.83
C TYR A 75 -42.63 -29.52 11.45
N HIS A 76 -41.52 -29.95 12.03
CA HIS A 76 -41.40 -31.21 12.74
C HIS A 76 -40.31 -31.12 13.80
N ASN A 77 -40.44 -31.85 14.91
CA ASN A 77 -39.46 -31.77 16.01
C ASN A 77 -38.13 -32.45 15.66
N GLU A 78 -38.15 -33.46 14.79
CA GLU A 78 -36.96 -34.13 14.27
C GLU A 78 -36.63 -33.66 12.86
N THR A 79 -35.33 -33.61 12.53
CA THR A 79 -34.86 -33.20 11.20
C THR A 79 -34.82 -34.40 10.26
N TYR A 80 -35.50 -34.28 9.11
CA TYR A 80 -35.47 -35.27 8.04
C TYR A 80 -35.46 -34.59 6.68
N VAL A 81 -34.76 -35.19 5.71
CA VAL A 81 -34.64 -34.69 4.34
C VAL A 81 -35.06 -35.78 3.36
N ASP A 82 -36.08 -35.49 2.56
CA ASP A 82 -36.44 -36.25 1.36
C ASP A 82 -35.94 -35.46 0.13
N GLN A 83 -34.78 -35.85 -0.39
CA GLN A 83 -34.15 -35.16 -1.53
C GLN A 83 -34.53 -35.84 -2.85
N GLY A 84 -35.34 -35.15 -3.65
CA GLY A 84 -35.57 -35.47 -5.04
C GLY A 84 -34.71 -34.61 -5.98
N ILE A 85 -34.79 -34.90 -7.28
CA ILE A 85 -34.02 -34.15 -8.30
C ILE A 85 -34.48 -32.70 -8.40
N LYS A 86 -35.79 -32.44 -8.42
CA LYS A 86 -36.35 -31.07 -8.50
C LYS A 86 -37.04 -30.62 -7.23
N THR A 87 -37.52 -31.57 -6.43
CA THR A 87 -38.31 -31.30 -5.24
C THR A 87 -37.61 -31.90 -4.04
N THR A 88 -37.31 -31.07 -3.04
CA THR A 88 -36.75 -31.50 -1.76
C THR A 88 -37.73 -31.14 -0.65
N THR A 89 -38.05 -32.10 0.20
CA THR A 89 -38.88 -31.87 1.39
C THR A 89 -38.04 -31.95 2.65
N ILE A 90 -38.03 -30.89 3.45
CA ILE A 90 -37.34 -30.80 4.73
C ILE A 90 -38.39 -30.78 5.84
N LEU A 91 -38.32 -31.78 6.72
CA LEU A 91 -39.01 -31.77 8.00
C LEU A 91 -38.04 -31.22 9.04
N SER A 92 -38.35 -30.12 9.72
CA SER A 92 -37.44 -29.57 10.73
C SER A 92 -38.14 -28.63 11.70
N SER A 93 -37.44 -28.25 12.77
CA SER A 93 -37.94 -27.32 13.78
C SER A 93 -37.88 -25.85 13.35
N TRP A 94 -37.48 -25.56 12.10
CA TRP A 94 -37.39 -24.21 11.57
C TRP A 94 -38.75 -23.52 11.64
N ASN A 95 -38.78 -22.33 12.21
CA ASN A 95 -40.00 -21.54 12.36
C ASN A 95 -39.68 -20.05 12.41
N ARG A 96 -40.65 -19.22 12.02
CA ARG A 96 -40.66 -17.74 12.09
C ARG A 96 -39.58 -17.01 11.29
N THR A 97 -38.31 -17.35 11.46
CA THR A 97 -37.15 -16.72 10.80
C THR A 97 -36.35 -17.76 10.03
N LEU A 98 -35.69 -17.35 8.94
CA LEU A 98 -34.81 -18.24 8.22
C LEU A 98 -33.64 -18.70 9.10
N PRO A 99 -33.41 -20.01 9.23
CA PRO A 99 -32.27 -20.53 9.97
C PRO A 99 -30.96 -20.30 9.19
N PRO A 100 -29.81 -20.28 9.87
CA PRO A 100 -28.51 -20.16 9.20
C PRO A 100 -28.28 -21.22 8.12
N ASP A 101 -28.72 -22.45 8.36
CA ASP A 101 -28.56 -23.59 7.44
C ASP A 101 -29.27 -23.40 6.09
N PHE A 102 -30.36 -22.62 6.06
CA PHE A 102 -31.22 -22.46 4.89
C PHE A 102 -30.45 -22.02 3.64
N ILE A 103 -29.51 -21.10 3.81
CA ILE A 103 -28.73 -20.55 2.68
C ILE A 103 -27.79 -21.59 2.08
N HIS A 104 -27.23 -22.46 2.93
CA HIS A 104 -26.37 -23.55 2.51
C HIS A 104 -27.18 -24.62 1.79
N VAL A 105 -28.35 -24.95 2.32
CA VAL A 105 -29.31 -25.88 1.73
C VAL A 105 -29.73 -25.43 0.34
N LEU A 106 -30.20 -24.18 0.23
CA LEU A 106 -30.67 -23.62 -1.03
C LEU A 106 -29.54 -23.55 -2.06
N TYR A 107 -28.33 -23.18 -1.64
CA TYR A 107 -27.16 -23.18 -2.52
C TYR A 107 -26.78 -24.59 -2.99
N GLY A 108 -26.76 -25.59 -2.10
CA GLY A 108 -26.41 -26.97 -2.44
C GLY A 108 -27.35 -27.57 -3.48
N LEU A 109 -28.66 -27.37 -3.30
CA LEU A 109 -29.67 -27.80 -4.26
C LEU A 109 -29.58 -27.04 -5.60
N ALA A 110 -29.38 -25.71 -5.55
CA ALA A 110 -29.21 -24.90 -6.75
C ALA A 110 -27.93 -25.28 -7.53
N ARG A 111 -26.84 -25.61 -6.83
CA ARG A 111 -25.59 -26.11 -7.39
C ARG A 111 -25.83 -27.37 -8.22
N GLN A 112 -26.58 -28.34 -7.71
CA GLN A 112 -26.89 -29.55 -8.47
C GLN A 112 -27.68 -29.23 -9.75
N GLN A 113 -28.65 -28.31 -9.69
CA GLN A 113 -29.39 -27.91 -10.89
C GLN A 113 -28.51 -27.17 -11.90
N TRP A 114 -27.68 -26.22 -11.46
CA TRP A 114 -26.73 -25.54 -12.35
C TRP A 114 -25.83 -26.53 -13.06
N LEU A 115 -25.25 -27.49 -12.33
CA LEU A 115 -24.37 -28.49 -12.91
C LEU A 115 -25.10 -29.41 -13.89
N ASN A 116 -26.33 -29.81 -13.59
CA ASN A 116 -27.18 -30.56 -14.53
C ASN A 116 -27.52 -29.77 -15.79
N HIS A 117 -27.56 -28.43 -15.70
CA HIS A 117 -27.73 -27.51 -16.83
C HIS A 117 -26.41 -27.08 -17.46
N GLU A 118 -25.29 -27.70 -17.10
CA GLU A 118 -23.93 -27.39 -17.61
C GLU A 118 -23.51 -25.94 -17.33
N ILE A 119 -23.98 -25.42 -16.19
CA ILE A 119 -23.59 -24.14 -15.60
C ILE A 119 -22.76 -24.46 -14.36
N TYR A 120 -21.53 -23.97 -14.34
CA TYR A 120 -20.53 -24.34 -13.35
C TYR A 120 -20.39 -23.23 -12.30
N PRO A 121 -20.86 -23.44 -11.06
CA PRO A 121 -20.65 -22.48 -9.99
C PRO A 121 -19.20 -22.55 -9.51
N VAL A 122 -18.50 -21.41 -9.54
CA VAL A 122 -17.10 -21.31 -9.12
C VAL A 122 -16.96 -20.26 -8.04
N HIS A 123 -16.23 -20.59 -6.98
CA HIS A 123 -15.84 -19.65 -5.92
C HIS A 123 -14.74 -18.71 -6.41
N ALA A 124 -15.14 -17.76 -7.25
CA ALA A 124 -14.28 -16.83 -7.94
C ALA A 124 -14.96 -15.47 -8.11
N ALA A 125 -14.15 -14.42 -8.04
CA ALA A 125 -14.55 -13.10 -8.47
C ALA A 125 -14.32 -12.96 -9.97
N CYS A 126 -15.19 -12.22 -10.66
CA CYS A 126 -15.06 -11.89 -12.07
C CYS A 126 -15.06 -10.37 -12.22
N ILE A 127 -13.97 -9.85 -12.78
CA ILE A 127 -13.72 -8.42 -12.91
C ILE A 127 -13.15 -8.13 -14.29
N GLY A 128 -13.43 -6.95 -14.84
CA GLY A 128 -12.92 -6.53 -16.15
C GLY A 128 -13.67 -5.34 -16.71
N ASN A 129 -13.44 -5.05 -17.98
CA ASN A 129 -14.27 -4.12 -18.75
C ASN A 129 -14.29 -4.56 -20.23
N GLN A 130 -15.04 -3.86 -21.08
CA GLN A 130 -15.18 -4.25 -22.49
C GLN A 130 -13.87 -4.14 -23.29
N GLU A 131 -13.01 -3.17 -22.98
CA GLU A 131 -11.75 -2.93 -23.70
C GLU A 131 -10.71 -4.00 -23.32
N LYS A 132 -10.49 -4.13 -22.01
CA LYS A 132 -9.49 -4.99 -21.38
C LYS A 132 -9.92 -6.46 -21.34
N GLY A 133 -11.21 -6.73 -21.39
CA GLY A 133 -11.81 -8.04 -21.19
C GLY A 133 -11.89 -8.45 -19.72
N TYR A 134 -12.58 -9.55 -19.47
CA TYR A 134 -12.86 -10.02 -18.12
C TYR A 134 -11.93 -11.16 -17.71
N ILE A 135 -11.53 -11.15 -16.45
CA ILE A 135 -10.71 -12.19 -15.83
C ILE A 135 -11.46 -12.86 -14.68
N LEU A 136 -11.02 -14.07 -14.35
CA LEU A 136 -11.53 -14.84 -13.24
C LEU A 136 -10.47 -14.97 -12.15
N LEU A 137 -10.75 -14.43 -10.95
CA LEU A 137 -9.90 -14.55 -9.77
C LEU A 137 -10.40 -15.71 -8.91
N VAL A 138 -9.71 -16.85 -8.98
CA VAL A 138 -10.06 -18.10 -8.29
C VAL A 138 -9.23 -18.24 -7.02
N GLY A 139 -9.87 -18.64 -5.92
CA GLY A 139 -9.15 -18.98 -4.69
C GLY A 139 -10.08 -19.21 -3.51
N SER A 140 -9.54 -19.84 -2.47
CA SER A 140 -10.27 -20.14 -1.22
C SER A 140 -10.74 -18.86 -0.50
N PRO A 141 -11.70 -18.95 0.43
CA PRO A 141 -12.01 -17.83 1.32
C PRO A 141 -10.74 -17.26 1.98
N GLY A 142 -10.61 -15.93 2.01
CA GLY A 142 -9.42 -15.25 2.55
C GLY A 142 -8.23 -15.14 1.59
N SER A 143 -8.30 -15.69 0.38
CA SER A 143 -7.18 -15.63 -0.58
C SER A 143 -6.91 -14.26 -1.20
N GLY A 144 -7.74 -13.24 -0.88
CA GLY A 144 -7.56 -11.86 -1.33
C GLY A 144 -8.32 -11.43 -2.59
N LYS A 145 -9.22 -12.27 -3.12
CA LYS A 145 -10.08 -11.94 -4.28
C LYS A 145 -10.78 -10.58 -4.15
N THR A 146 -11.39 -10.31 -2.99
CA THR A 146 -12.10 -9.05 -2.75
C THR A 146 -11.15 -7.86 -2.78
N SER A 147 -9.99 -7.96 -2.13
CA SER A 147 -8.99 -6.90 -2.10
C SER A 147 -8.46 -6.58 -3.50
N LEU A 148 -8.18 -7.61 -4.30
CA LEU A 148 -7.78 -7.44 -5.70
C LEU A 148 -8.88 -6.81 -6.55
N SER A 149 -10.13 -7.25 -6.36
CA SER A 149 -11.28 -6.70 -7.09
C SER A 149 -11.49 -5.21 -6.79
N LEU A 150 -11.42 -4.83 -5.52
CA LEU A 150 -11.62 -3.42 -5.12
C LEU A 150 -10.44 -2.53 -5.55
N SER A 151 -9.20 -3.04 -5.54
CA SER A 151 -8.05 -2.30 -6.09
C SER A 151 -8.17 -2.12 -7.60
N ALA A 152 -8.53 -3.18 -8.34
CA ALA A 152 -8.74 -3.12 -9.78
C ALA A 152 -9.79 -2.05 -10.18
N ILE A 153 -10.87 -1.96 -9.41
CA ILE A 153 -11.95 -0.98 -9.62
C ILE A 153 -11.48 0.46 -9.34
N LEU A 154 -10.66 0.66 -8.30
CA LEU A 154 -10.16 1.98 -7.94
C LEU A 154 -9.09 2.49 -8.90
N ASP A 155 -8.14 1.63 -9.25
CA ASP A 155 -6.87 2.04 -9.82
C ASP A 155 -6.80 1.77 -11.33
N HIS A 156 -7.64 0.85 -11.86
CA HIS A 156 -7.48 0.30 -13.22
C HIS A 156 -8.74 0.35 -14.10
N ASP A 157 -9.79 1.07 -13.67
CA ASP A 157 -11.07 1.25 -14.38
C ASP A 157 -11.78 -0.06 -14.74
N TYR A 158 -11.74 -1.00 -13.80
CA TYR A 158 -12.48 -2.24 -13.91
C TYR A 158 -13.89 -2.11 -13.36
N GLN A 159 -14.75 -3.00 -13.85
CA GLN A 159 -16.08 -3.25 -13.36
C GLN A 159 -16.15 -4.63 -12.72
N LEU A 160 -16.97 -4.73 -11.67
CA LEU A 160 -17.30 -5.97 -11.00
C LEU A 160 -18.43 -6.66 -11.77
N PHE A 161 -18.16 -7.83 -12.35
CA PHE A 161 -19.22 -8.72 -12.83
C PHE A 161 -19.71 -9.63 -11.70
N SER A 162 -18.79 -10.12 -10.86
CA SER A 162 -19.10 -11.00 -9.73
C SER A 162 -18.07 -10.87 -8.60
N GLY A 163 -18.52 -10.79 -7.35
CA GLY A 163 -17.67 -10.55 -6.17
C GLY A 163 -17.10 -11.78 -5.48
N ASP A 164 -17.80 -12.92 -5.49
CA ASP A 164 -17.41 -14.09 -4.67
C ASP A 164 -17.76 -15.42 -5.35
N LYS A 165 -18.96 -15.53 -5.94
CA LYS A 165 -19.37 -16.72 -6.70
C LYS A 165 -19.82 -16.36 -8.09
N THR A 166 -19.19 -16.97 -9.08
CA THR A 166 -19.45 -16.75 -10.51
C THR A 166 -20.03 -18.02 -11.13
N LEU A 167 -21.14 -17.90 -11.86
CA LEU A 167 -21.66 -18.97 -12.69
C LEU A 167 -21.01 -18.89 -14.06
N LEU A 168 -20.38 -19.98 -14.47
CA LEU A 168 -19.66 -20.08 -15.74
C LEU A 168 -20.35 -21.05 -16.69
N LYS A 169 -20.30 -20.75 -17.98
CA LYS A 169 -20.72 -21.65 -19.05
C LYS A 169 -19.58 -21.86 -20.03
N ILE A 170 -19.40 -23.11 -20.47
CA ILE A 170 -18.42 -23.45 -21.50
C ILE A 170 -19.16 -23.66 -22.82
N THR A 171 -18.81 -22.86 -23.83
CA THR A 171 -19.39 -22.96 -25.18
C THR A 171 -18.28 -23.12 -26.21
N GLY A 172 -18.06 -24.36 -26.66
CA GLY A 172 -16.93 -24.70 -27.53
C GLY A 172 -15.59 -24.47 -26.82
N GLU A 173 -14.81 -23.52 -27.30
CA GLU A 173 -13.52 -23.14 -26.71
C GLU A 173 -13.59 -21.86 -25.85
N ARG A 174 -14.79 -21.33 -25.60
CA ARG A 174 -15.00 -20.11 -24.81
C ARG A 174 -15.50 -20.43 -23.41
N LEU A 175 -15.03 -19.64 -22.45
CA LEU A 175 -15.53 -19.62 -21.08
C LEU A 175 -16.24 -18.29 -20.84
N GLU A 176 -17.50 -18.34 -20.44
CA GLU A 176 -18.32 -17.15 -20.24
C GLU A 176 -18.85 -17.13 -18.80
N ALA A 177 -18.74 -15.98 -18.12
CA ALA A 177 -19.49 -15.74 -16.90
C ALA A 177 -20.89 -15.27 -17.26
N VAL A 178 -21.90 -16.00 -16.79
CA VAL A 178 -23.32 -15.79 -17.13
C VAL A 178 -24.13 -15.25 -15.95
N SER A 179 -23.58 -15.33 -14.73
CA SER A 179 -24.17 -14.70 -13.55
C SER A 179 -23.16 -14.65 -12.41
N GLY A 180 -23.48 -13.90 -11.35
CA GLY A 180 -22.59 -13.72 -10.23
C GLY A 180 -23.24 -13.11 -8.99
N THR A 181 -22.52 -13.12 -7.88
CA THR A 181 -22.90 -12.41 -6.66
C THR A 181 -22.49 -10.94 -6.78
N ARG A 182 -23.46 -10.02 -6.66
CA ARG A 182 -23.20 -8.57 -6.76
C ARG A 182 -22.82 -7.91 -5.43
N THR A 183 -23.06 -8.60 -4.33
CA THR A 183 -22.69 -8.13 -2.99
C THR A 183 -21.21 -8.38 -2.75
N VAL A 184 -20.50 -7.35 -2.33
CA VAL A 184 -19.09 -7.40 -1.92
C VAL A 184 -19.03 -7.48 -0.40
N THR A 185 -18.15 -8.32 0.14
CA THR A 185 -17.96 -8.46 1.58
C THR A 185 -16.51 -8.19 1.97
N VAL A 186 -16.27 -7.26 2.89
CA VAL A 186 -14.94 -6.94 3.44
C VAL A 186 -14.93 -7.05 4.96
N ARG A 187 -13.77 -7.28 5.56
CA ARG A 187 -13.63 -7.24 7.02
C ARG A 187 -13.72 -5.81 7.55
N LEU A 188 -14.21 -5.64 8.77
CA LEU A 188 -14.38 -4.32 9.40
C LEU A 188 -13.05 -3.54 9.52
N GLU A 189 -11.95 -4.24 9.80
CA GLU A 189 -10.61 -3.66 9.86
C GLU A 189 -10.15 -3.07 8.51
N ASP A 190 -10.59 -3.67 7.41
CA ASP A 190 -10.24 -3.25 6.04
C ASP A 190 -11.15 -2.12 5.50
N VAL A 191 -12.23 -1.75 6.19
CA VAL A 191 -13.20 -0.76 5.69
C VAL A 191 -12.55 0.58 5.41
N LYS A 192 -11.61 1.01 6.26
CA LYS A 192 -10.88 2.29 6.09
C LYS A 192 -10.06 2.30 4.80
N ARG A 193 -9.50 1.16 4.40
CA ARG A 193 -8.72 0.99 3.15
C ARG A 193 -9.55 1.31 1.92
N TRP A 194 -10.84 0.97 1.95
CA TRP A 194 -11.78 1.12 0.83
C TRP A 194 -12.74 2.31 1.02
N SER A 195 -12.35 3.32 1.81
CA SER A 195 -13.17 4.50 2.09
C SER A 195 -13.48 5.35 0.85
N LYS A 196 -12.58 5.35 -0.15
CA LYS A 196 -12.75 6.05 -1.43
C LYS A 196 -13.84 5.45 -2.32
N ILE A 197 -14.24 4.19 -2.08
CA ILE A 197 -15.28 3.52 -2.86
C ILE A 197 -16.64 3.81 -2.21
N PRO A 198 -17.57 4.49 -2.90
CA PRO A 198 -18.95 4.64 -2.44
C PRO A 198 -19.62 3.26 -2.32
N LYS A 199 -20.34 3.07 -1.23
CA LYS A 199 -21.03 1.83 -0.89
C LYS A 199 -22.53 2.09 -0.87
N ILE A 200 -23.31 1.13 -1.35
CA ILE A 200 -24.77 1.19 -1.35
C ILE A 200 -25.29 -0.02 -0.58
N HIS A 201 -26.38 0.14 0.17
CA HIS A 201 -27.03 -0.94 0.92
C HIS A 201 -26.06 -1.68 1.85
N GLU A 202 -25.36 -0.90 2.68
CA GLU A 202 -24.39 -1.43 3.64
C GLU A 202 -25.06 -2.20 4.77
N TYR A 203 -24.55 -3.40 5.05
CA TYR A 203 -25.03 -4.24 6.12
C TYR A 203 -23.86 -4.88 6.87
N ARG A 204 -23.90 -4.82 8.20
CA ARG A 204 -22.88 -5.43 9.05
C ARG A 204 -23.29 -6.83 9.49
N PHE A 205 -22.43 -7.80 9.27
CA PHE A 205 -22.61 -9.18 9.72
C PHE A 205 -21.32 -9.69 10.38
N GLY A 206 -21.35 -9.85 11.71
CA GLY A 206 -20.18 -10.25 12.48
C GLY A 206 -19.02 -9.25 12.36
N ASP A 207 -17.86 -9.75 11.95
CA ASP A 207 -16.61 -9.01 11.69
C ASP A 207 -16.54 -8.44 10.27
N ARG A 208 -17.61 -8.53 9.49
CA ARG A 208 -17.66 -8.13 8.08
C ARG A 208 -18.74 -7.10 7.80
N ILE A 209 -18.53 -6.35 6.72
CA ILE A 209 -19.55 -5.50 6.10
C ILE A 209 -19.79 -5.99 4.67
N ALA A 210 -21.06 -6.20 4.35
CA ALA A 210 -21.56 -6.50 3.03
C ALA A 210 -22.15 -5.23 2.41
N PHE A 211 -21.84 -4.96 1.15
CA PHE A 211 -22.36 -3.79 0.44
C PHE A 211 -22.40 -4.04 -1.06
N GLN A 212 -23.16 -3.21 -1.77
CA GLN A 212 -23.15 -3.17 -3.23
C GLN A 212 -22.36 -1.96 -3.72
N LEU A 213 -21.76 -2.11 -4.90
CA LEU A 213 -21.10 -1.01 -5.59
C LEU A 213 -22.12 -0.21 -6.42
N PRO A 214 -21.96 1.11 -6.62
CA PRO A 214 -22.75 1.84 -7.60
C PRO A 214 -22.67 1.24 -9.00
N LYS A 215 -23.74 1.42 -9.80
CA LYS A 215 -23.86 0.86 -11.16
C LYS A 215 -22.64 1.11 -12.05
N LYS A 216 -21.98 2.27 -11.92
CA LYS A 216 -20.77 2.60 -12.70
C LYS A 216 -19.60 1.62 -12.51
N TYR A 217 -19.52 0.97 -11.35
CA TYR A 217 -18.50 -0.02 -11.02
C TYR A 217 -18.98 -1.47 -11.19
N GLN A 218 -20.19 -1.67 -11.73
CA GLN A 218 -20.72 -2.99 -12.01
C GLN A 218 -20.82 -3.19 -13.52
N ALA A 219 -20.46 -4.39 -13.97
CA ALA A 219 -20.71 -4.81 -15.34
C ALA A 219 -22.24 -4.80 -15.60
N GLN A 220 -22.65 -4.29 -16.76
CA GLN A 220 -24.07 -4.20 -17.13
C GLN A 220 -24.48 -5.32 -18.09
N GLU A 221 -23.50 -6.05 -18.61
CA GLU A 221 -23.65 -7.16 -19.53
C GLU A 221 -24.35 -8.34 -18.85
N ALA A 222 -25.17 -9.06 -19.61
CA ALA A 222 -25.82 -10.28 -19.14
C ALA A 222 -24.81 -11.45 -19.02
N SER A 223 -23.80 -11.47 -19.89
CA SER A 223 -22.67 -12.40 -19.82
C SER A 223 -21.38 -11.74 -20.34
N VAL A 224 -20.24 -12.24 -19.87
CA VAL A 224 -18.91 -11.74 -20.26
C VAL A 224 -17.95 -12.89 -20.55
N SER A 225 -17.14 -12.75 -21.59
CA SER A 225 -16.12 -13.76 -21.94
C SER A 225 -14.88 -13.61 -21.05
N ILE A 226 -14.40 -14.74 -20.52
CA ILE A 226 -13.20 -14.81 -19.69
C ILE A 226 -11.95 -14.92 -20.58
N LYS A 227 -10.99 -14.01 -20.38
CA LYS A 227 -9.71 -13.98 -21.11
C LYS A 227 -8.60 -14.74 -20.40
N ALA A 228 -8.59 -14.75 -19.07
CA ALA A 228 -7.56 -15.41 -18.27
C ALA A 228 -8.10 -15.80 -16.88
N ILE A 229 -7.48 -16.81 -16.27
CA ILE A 229 -7.81 -17.28 -14.92
C ILE A 229 -6.59 -17.11 -14.02
N PHE A 230 -6.78 -16.50 -12.85
CA PHE A 230 -5.74 -16.32 -11.85
C PHE A 230 -6.10 -17.04 -10.56
N LEU A 231 -5.26 -17.98 -10.15
CA LEU A 231 -5.26 -18.61 -8.85
C LEU A 231 -4.52 -17.70 -7.88
N VAL A 232 -5.27 -16.93 -7.08
CA VAL A 232 -4.73 -15.85 -6.25
C VAL A 232 -4.62 -16.25 -4.78
N GLY A 233 -3.53 -15.83 -4.13
CA GLY A 233 -3.30 -16.00 -2.70
C GLY A 233 -2.43 -14.90 -2.11
N LEU A 234 -3.05 -13.92 -1.46
CA LEU A 234 -2.31 -12.84 -0.80
C LEU A 234 -1.54 -13.35 0.42
N ASN A 235 -0.22 -13.23 0.37
CA ASN A 235 0.70 -13.64 1.43
C ASN A 235 2.04 -12.92 1.26
N ASP A 236 2.35 -11.99 2.15
CA ASP A 236 3.58 -11.18 2.09
C ASP A 236 4.87 -12.00 2.25
N GLY A 237 4.78 -13.26 2.70
CA GLY A 237 5.93 -14.16 2.86
C GLY A 237 6.11 -15.19 1.73
N ALA A 238 5.29 -15.16 0.69
CA ALA A 238 5.37 -16.09 -0.45
C ALA A 238 5.55 -15.32 -1.76
N HIS A 239 6.36 -15.81 -2.70
CA HIS A 239 6.55 -15.17 -4.00
C HIS A 239 6.46 -16.23 -5.10
N VAL A 240 5.24 -16.60 -5.49
CA VAL A 240 4.99 -17.63 -6.51
C VAL A 240 4.13 -17.05 -7.62
N PHE A 241 4.78 -16.77 -8.76
CA PHE A 241 4.17 -16.21 -9.96
C PHE A 241 4.52 -17.10 -11.14
N THR A 242 3.55 -17.87 -11.65
CA THR A 242 3.83 -18.84 -12.71
C THR A 242 2.60 -19.13 -13.58
N ALA A 243 2.83 -19.39 -14.86
CA ALA A 243 1.82 -19.92 -15.76
C ALA A 243 1.70 -21.44 -15.57
N LEU A 244 0.47 -21.95 -15.48
CA LEU A 244 0.21 -23.38 -15.43
C LEU A 244 0.08 -23.94 -16.84
N SER A 245 0.63 -25.13 -17.07
CA SER A 245 0.32 -25.88 -18.29
C SER A 245 -1.17 -26.25 -18.32
N PRO A 246 -1.79 -26.45 -19.50
CA PRO A 246 -3.21 -26.79 -19.59
C PRO A 246 -3.61 -28.00 -18.73
N LEU A 247 -2.76 -29.02 -18.65
CA LEU A 247 -3.00 -30.20 -17.82
C LEU A 247 -2.93 -29.87 -16.32
N SER A 248 -1.94 -29.09 -15.89
CA SER A 248 -1.83 -28.65 -14.49
C SER A 248 -3.01 -27.75 -14.08
N ALA A 249 -3.42 -26.86 -14.99
CA ALA A 249 -4.60 -26.02 -14.82
C ALA A 249 -5.87 -26.86 -14.69
N LEU A 250 -6.05 -27.89 -15.51
CA LEU A 250 -7.21 -28.79 -15.46
C LEU A 250 -7.32 -29.48 -14.10
N HIS A 251 -6.24 -30.12 -13.64
CA HIS A 251 -6.22 -30.79 -12.33
C HIS A 251 -6.46 -29.83 -11.16
N THR A 252 -6.01 -28.58 -11.29
CA THR A 252 -6.18 -27.57 -10.25
C THR A 252 -7.58 -26.99 -10.23
N LEU A 253 -8.15 -26.65 -11.39
CA LEU A 253 -9.43 -25.95 -11.52
C LEU A 253 -10.64 -26.87 -11.50
N TYR A 254 -10.52 -28.14 -11.92
CA TYR A 254 -11.64 -29.06 -12.00
C TYR A 254 -12.43 -29.18 -10.68
N PRO A 255 -11.80 -29.30 -9.48
CA PRO A 255 -12.53 -29.30 -8.21
C PRO A 255 -13.26 -27.98 -7.91
N PHE A 256 -12.75 -26.84 -8.38
CA PHE A 256 -13.39 -25.53 -8.21
C PHE A 256 -14.63 -25.38 -9.10
N PHE A 257 -14.61 -25.93 -10.32
CA PHE A 257 -15.75 -25.91 -11.24
C PHE A 257 -16.91 -26.82 -10.81
N LEU A 258 -16.62 -27.79 -9.93
CA LEU A 258 -17.62 -28.59 -9.24
C LEU A 258 -18.03 -28.00 -7.89
N ASP A 259 -17.40 -26.92 -7.43
CA ASP A 259 -17.50 -26.39 -6.06
C ASP A 259 -17.49 -27.48 -4.99
N LYS A 260 -16.48 -28.35 -5.01
CA LYS A 260 -16.38 -29.51 -4.10
C LYS A 260 -16.35 -29.14 -2.61
N GLN A 261 -15.98 -27.91 -2.26
CA GLN A 261 -15.95 -27.47 -0.86
C GLN A 261 -17.35 -27.38 -0.24
N ARG A 262 -18.40 -27.34 -1.07
CA ARG A 262 -19.81 -27.22 -0.67
C ARG A 262 -20.64 -28.33 -1.31
N GLU A 263 -20.06 -29.52 -1.44
CA GLU A 263 -20.71 -30.70 -1.99
C GLU A 263 -21.88 -31.10 -1.08
N ASP A 264 -21.60 -31.57 0.14
CA ASP A 264 -22.63 -31.97 1.09
C ASP A 264 -23.03 -30.82 2.02
N VAL A 265 -24.33 -30.74 2.34
CA VAL A 265 -24.88 -29.74 3.26
C VAL A 265 -25.50 -30.42 4.46
N LEU A 266 -24.98 -30.13 5.66
CA LEU A 266 -25.55 -30.59 6.93
C LEU A 266 -26.74 -29.72 7.34
N ILE A 267 -27.77 -30.34 7.93
CA ILE A 267 -28.96 -29.66 8.43
C ILE A 267 -29.17 -30.02 9.90
N GLY A 268 -29.16 -28.99 10.77
CA GLY A 268 -29.37 -29.14 12.21
C GLY A 268 -28.23 -29.87 12.95
N GLU A 269 -28.41 -30.07 14.25
CA GLU A 269 -27.44 -30.75 15.12
C GLU A 269 -27.48 -32.29 14.98
N ASN A 270 -28.51 -32.84 14.32
CA ASN A 270 -28.76 -34.28 14.17
C ASN A 270 -28.71 -34.72 12.70
N VAL A 271 -27.51 -35.06 12.21
CA VAL A 271 -27.10 -35.92 11.05
C VAL A 271 -28.06 -36.09 9.84
N ALA A 272 -28.87 -35.09 9.47
CA ALA A 272 -29.49 -35.05 8.15
C ALA A 272 -28.60 -34.24 7.20
N PHE A 273 -28.47 -34.69 5.95
CA PHE A 273 -27.68 -33.99 4.95
C PHE A 273 -28.35 -34.00 3.58
N ILE A 274 -28.01 -33.00 2.78
CA ILE A 274 -28.28 -32.98 1.34
C ILE A 274 -27.07 -33.61 0.68
N ASP A 275 -27.31 -34.70 -0.04
CA ASP A 275 -26.30 -35.40 -0.84
C ASP A 275 -25.96 -34.52 -2.04
N GLY A 276 -24.71 -34.07 -2.08
CA GLY A 276 -24.17 -33.20 -3.12
C GLY A 276 -23.73 -33.91 -4.39
N GLU A 277 -23.86 -35.24 -4.46
CA GLU A 277 -23.30 -36.05 -5.55
C GLU A 277 -23.84 -35.59 -6.91
N ILE A 278 -22.95 -35.62 -7.90
CA ILE A 278 -23.22 -35.20 -9.27
C ILE A 278 -23.12 -36.39 -10.20
N ASN A 279 -24.04 -36.43 -11.18
CA ASN A 279 -24.05 -37.42 -12.24
C ASN A 279 -22.65 -37.60 -12.87
N PRO A 280 -22.10 -38.83 -12.95
CA PRO A 280 -20.82 -39.11 -13.59
C PRO A 280 -20.68 -38.54 -15.01
N LEU A 281 -21.77 -38.46 -15.78
CA LEU A 281 -21.77 -37.89 -17.13
C LEU A 281 -21.48 -36.38 -17.12
N VAL A 282 -22.02 -35.64 -16.16
CA VAL A 282 -21.76 -34.19 -16.01
C VAL A 282 -20.30 -33.96 -15.64
N ARG A 283 -19.75 -34.77 -14.72
CA ARG A 283 -18.34 -34.77 -14.34
C ARG A 283 -17.43 -35.03 -15.53
N GLN A 284 -17.73 -36.06 -16.32
CA GLN A 284 -16.96 -36.41 -17.52
C GLN A 284 -17.02 -35.30 -18.57
N LYS A 285 -18.21 -34.72 -18.80
CA LYS A 285 -18.40 -33.63 -19.75
C LYS A 285 -17.63 -32.38 -19.33
N LEU A 286 -17.72 -31.96 -18.07
CA LEU A 286 -16.92 -30.86 -17.54
C LEU A 286 -15.42 -31.09 -17.76
N ALA A 287 -14.91 -32.29 -17.47
CA ALA A 287 -13.49 -32.59 -17.66
C ALA A 287 -13.07 -32.46 -19.14
N GLN A 288 -13.90 -32.93 -20.08
CA GLN A 288 -13.66 -32.82 -21.51
C GLN A 288 -13.69 -31.36 -22.00
N ASP A 289 -14.71 -30.61 -21.61
CA ASP A 289 -14.92 -29.24 -22.07
C ASP A 289 -13.92 -28.27 -21.44
N LEU A 290 -13.64 -28.42 -20.14
CA LEU A 290 -12.61 -27.64 -19.46
C LEU A 290 -11.22 -27.92 -20.04
N SER A 291 -10.91 -29.18 -20.39
CA SER A 291 -9.64 -29.52 -21.06
C SER A 291 -9.44 -28.77 -22.38
N LYS A 292 -10.50 -28.61 -23.19
CA LYS A 292 -10.44 -27.84 -24.44
C LYS A 292 -10.26 -26.35 -24.19
N VAL A 293 -11.05 -25.78 -23.29
CA VAL A 293 -10.98 -24.35 -22.94
C VAL A 293 -9.60 -23.95 -22.42
N LEU A 294 -9.00 -24.77 -21.57
CA LEU A 294 -7.69 -24.50 -20.96
C LEU A 294 -6.51 -24.59 -21.94
N GLN A 295 -6.73 -25.06 -23.18
CA GLN A 295 -5.75 -24.92 -24.26
C GLN A 295 -5.71 -23.48 -24.84
N LYS A 296 -6.77 -22.70 -24.62
CA LYS A 296 -6.94 -21.35 -25.19
C LYS A 296 -6.89 -20.25 -24.14
N ILE A 297 -7.36 -20.54 -22.93
CA ILE A 297 -7.39 -19.58 -21.82
C ILE A 297 -6.18 -19.82 -20.91
N PRO A 298 -5.27 -18.85 -20.78
CA PRO A 298 -4.12 -18.99 -19.90
C PRO A 298 -4.56 -18.99 -18.43
N VAL A 299 -3.89 -19.81 -17.65
CA VAL A 299 -4.10 -19.93 -16.20
C VAL A 299 -2.80 -19.63 -15.48
N PHE A 300 -2.88 -18.76 -14.50
CA PHE A 300 -1.73 -18.35 -13.72
C PHE A 300 -1.94 -18.61 -12.24
N LYS A 301 -0.84 -18.85 -11.53
CA LYS A 301 -0.79 -18.87 -10.07
C LYS A 301 -0.04 -17.63 -9.61
N ALA A 302 -0.67 -16.85 -8.74
CA ALA A 302 -0.18 -15.58 -8.25
C ALA A 302 -0.33 -15.52 -6.72
N ASN A 303 0.76 -15.82 -6.02
CA ASN A 303 0.84 -15.71 -4.57
C ASN A 303 1.95 -14.73 -4.18
N GLY A 304 1.57 -13.69 -3.45
CA GLY A 304 2.47 -12.66 -2.93
C GLY A 304 1.73 -11.54 -2.24
N SER A 305 2.42 -10.43 -2.00
CA SER A 305 1.77 -9.22 -1.49
C SER A 305 0.73 -8.70 -2.49
N LEU A 306 -0.18 -7.82 -2.02
CA LEU A 306 -1.22 -7.27 -2.90
C LEU A 306 -0.62 -6.57 -4.13
N GLU A 307 0.45 -5.79 -3.93
CA GLU A 307 1.10 -5.02 -5.00
C GLU A 307 1.73 -5.94 -6.04
N GLU A 308 2.42 -7.00 -5.61
CA GLU A 308 3.03 -7.97 -6.52
C GLU A 308 1.99 -8.75 -7.32
N VAL A 309 0.89 -9.17 -6.68
CA VAL A 309 -0.18 -9.89 -7.38
C VAL A 309 -0.89 -9.00 -8.38
N ILE A 310 -1.14 -7.72 -8.05
CA ILE A 310 -1.70 -6.75 -9.00
C ILE A 310 -0.76 -6.60 -10.20
N SER A 311 0.52 -6.28 -9.95
CA SER A 311 1.53 -6.09 -11.00
C SER A 311 1.65 -7.31 -11.92
N PHE A 312 1.65 -8.51 -11.34
CA PHE A 312 1.69 -9.74 -12.11
C PHE A 312 0.43 -9.95 -12.95
N VAL A 313 -0.76 -9.76 -12.36
CA VAL A 313 -2.04 -9.86 -13.08
C VAL A 313 -2.02 -8.94 -14.29
N GLU A 314 -1.69 -7.66 -14.10
CA GLU A 314 -1.59 -6.65 -15.16
C GLU A 314 -0.63 -7.03 -16.29
N THR A 315 0.54 -7.55 -15.93
CA THR A 315 1.55 -7.98 -16.90
C THR A 315 1.01 -9.10 -17.81
N GLN A 316 0.25 -10.05 -17.26
CA GLN A 316 -0.18 -11.25 -17.99
C GLN A 316 -1.39 -11.03 -18.91
N ILE A 317 -2.29 -10.12 -18.54
CA ILE A 317 -3.46 -9.78 -19.35
C ILE A 317 -3.18 -8.82 -20.48
N GLY A 318 -1.91 -8.43 -20.66
CA GLY A 318 -1.51 -7.56 -21.77
C GLY A 318 -2.32 -6.29 -21.79
N PHE A 319 -2.69 -5.78 -20.60
CA PHE A 319 -3.20 -4.44 -20.56
C PHE A 319 -2.17 -3.55 -21.21
N ASP A 320 -2.67 -2.57 -21.94
CA ASP A 320 -2.16 -1.23 -21.73
C ASP A 320 -2.22 -1.03 -20.20
N ILE A 321 -1.13 -1.39 -19.50
CA ILE A 321 -0.49 -0.46 -18.58
C ILE A 321 -0.68 0.84 -19.32
N LYS A 322 -1.70 1.68 -19.02
CA LYS A 322 -1.97 2.93 -19.76
C LYS A 322 -0.60 3.44 -20.15
N GLU A 323 -0.12 3.31 -21.40
CA GLU A 323 1.33 3.15 -21.67
C GLU A 323 2.06 3.87 -20.55
N LYS A 324 2.49 3.19 -19.47
CA LYS A 324 3.04 3.96 -18.33
C LYS A 324 4.36 4.29 -18.94
N GLN A 325 4.37 5.40 -19.66
CA GLN A 325 5.40 5.69 -20.62
C GLN A 325 6.62 5.67 -19.75
N THR A 326 7.48 4.67 -19.96
CA THR A 326 8.61 4.45 -19.07
C THR A 326 9.45 5.70 -19.19
N LYS A 327 9.24 6.62 -18.24
CA LYS A 327 9.89 7.90 -18.23
C LYS A 327 11.32 7.70 -17.78
N LYS A 328 12.23 8.41 -18.44
CA LYS A 328 13.62 8.50 -18.04
C LYS A 328 13.79 9.72 -17.17
N ILE A 329 14.15 9.50 -15.92
CA ILE A 329 14.28 10.54 -14.90
C ILE A 329 15.74 10.68 -14.54
N LEU A 330 16.31 11.85 -14.81
CA LEU A 330 17.63 12.22 -14.34
C LEU A 330 17.51 12.82 -12.94
N TYR A 331 18.19 12.23 -11.96
CA TYR A 331 18.08 12.60 -10.57
C TYR A 331 19.41 13.13 -10.03
N GLY A 332 19.54 14.44 -9.90
CA GLY A 332 20.70 15.07 -9.26
C GLY A 332 20.57 15.06 -7.74
N ILE A 333 21.58 14.56 -7.03
CA ILE A 333 21.58 14.51 -5.57
C ILE A 333 22.91 15.06 -5.05
N CYS A 334 22.84 16.12 -4.25
CA CYS A 334 24.00 16.66 -3.55
C CYS A 334 24.68 15.58 -2.72
N GLY A 335 25.97 15.39 -2.98
CA GLY A 335 26.81 14.36 -2.37
C GLY A 335 27.30 14.63 -0.95
N ILE A 336 26.93 15.78 -0.37
CA ILE A 336 27.45 16.25 0.92
C ILE A 336 26.56 15.74 2.05
N GLY A 337 27.07 14.78 2.80
CA GLY A 337 26.35 14.13 3.89
C GLY A 337 25.26 13.16 3.40
N ASN A 338 24.71 12.36 4.32
CA ASN A 338 23.70 11.36 3.96
C ASN A 338 22.27 11.92 3.97
N GLY A 339 22.08 13.16 4.44
CA GLY A 339 20.76 13.77 4.59
C GLY A 339 20.02 13.97 3.27
N HIS A 340 20.72 14.37 2.21
CA HIS A 340 20.18 14.48 0.84
C HIS A 340 19.76 13.10 0.32
N ILE A 341 20.67 12.13 0.36
CA ILE A 341 20.42 10.78 -0.13
C ILE A 341 19.23 10.13 0.58
N ASN A 342 19.22 10.17 1.91
CA ASN A 342 18.19 9.54 2.74
C ASN A 342 16.79 10.09 2.49
N ARG A 343 16.64 11.39 2.20
CA ARG A 343 15.33 11.99 1.89
C ARG A 343 14.85 11.71 0.47
N GLN A 344 15.76 11.52 -0.49
CA GLN A 344 15.38 11.23 -1.88
C GLN A 344 15.02 9.76 -2.10
N MET A 345 15.64 8.84 -1.34
CA MET A 345 15.48 7.40 -1.56
C MET A 345 14.01 6.90 -1.53
N PRO A 346 13.12 7.36 -0.63
CA PRO A 346 11.71 6.96 -0.66
C PRO A 346 10.99 7.33 -1.96
N ILE A 347 11.33 8.49 -2.54
CA ILE A 347 10.75 8.95 -3.82
C ILE A 347 11.32 8.13 -4.98
N ILE A 348 12.64 7.93 -5.01
CA ILE A 348 13.33 7.13 -6.02
C ILE A 348 12.77 5.70 -6.07
N ARG A 349 12.60 5.05 -4.91
CA ARG A 349 12.03 3.69 -4.85
C ARG A 349 10.61 3.63 -5.40
N HIS A 350 9.79 4.63 -5.10
CA HIS A 350 8.43 4.68 -5.63
C HIS A 350 8.44 4.86 -7.16
N LEU A 351 9.27 5.76 -7.69
CA LEU A 351 9.38 5.97 -9.13
C LEU A 351 9.89 4.71 -9.86
N LEU A 352 10.82 3.96 -9.25
CA LEU A 352 11.24 2.65 -9.77
C LEU A 352 10.10 1.62 -9.74
N SER A 353 9.33 1.54 -8.65
CA SER A 353 8.18 0.61 -8.56
C SER A 353 7.08 0.96 -9.55
N GLU A 354 6.96 2.23 -9.95
CA GLU A 354 6.06 2.68 -11.00
C GLU A 354 6.56 2.34 -12.43
N GLY A 355 7.75 1.74 -12.56
CA GLY A 355 8.33 1.31 -13.83
C GLY A 355 9.13 2.38 -14.57
N HIS A 356 9.51 3.48 -13.90
CA HIS A 356 10.37 4.52 -14.50
C HIS A 356 11.86 4.14 -14.44
N GLN A 357 12.64 4.66 -15.39
CA GLN A 357 14.10 4.51 -15.39
C GLN A 357 14.74 5.70 -14.68
N ILE A 358 15.64 5.43 -13.74
CA ILE A 358 16.31 6.48 -12.95
C ILE A 358 17.81 6.38 -13.10
N MET A 359 18.42 7.53 -13.41
CA MET A 359 19.87 7.71 -13.38
C MET A 359 20.20 8.80 -12.36
N VAL A 360 21.13 8.51 -11.46
CA VAL A 360 21.52 9.43 -10.39
C VAL A 360 22.84 10.12 -10.76
N LEU A 361 22.86 11.45 -10.69
CA LEU A 361 24.08 12.25 -10.69
C LEU A 361 24.41 12.62 -9.25
N THR A 362 25.59 12.24 -8.78
CA THR A 362 26.01 12.55 -7.41
C THR A 362 27.53 12.57 -7.27
N TYR A 363 28.00 12.90 -6.07
CA TYR A 363 29.40 12.96 -5.69
C TYR A 363 29.55 12.58 -4.21
N GLY A 364 30.77 12.58 -3.67
CA GLY A 364 31.01 12.35 -2.24
C GLY A 364 30.34 11.08 -1.71
N ASN A 365 29.56 11.22 -0.63
CA ASN A 365 28.89 10.09 0.04
C ASN A 365 27.89 9.35 -0.85
N GLY A 366 27.31 10.04 -1.85
CA GLY A 366 26.35 9.45 -2.78
C GLY A 366 26.96 8.28 -3.55
N LEU A 367 28.21 8.41 -3.98
CA LEU A 367 28.91 7.39 -4.77
C LEU A 367 29.02 6.06 -4.01
N THR A 368 29.37 6.12 -2.72
CA THR A 368 29.46 4.91 -1.88
C THR A 368 28.08 4.39 -1.49
N TYR A 369 27.11 5.28 -1.22
CA TYR A 369 25.77 4.86 -0.82
C TYR A 369 25.07 4.03 -1.90
N PHE A 370 25.09 4.52 -3.15
CA PHE A 370 24.37 3.90 -4.26
C PHE A 370 25.01 2.62 -4.78
N GLN A 371 26.23 2.26 -4.35
CA GLN A 371 26.81 0.93 -4.62
C GLN A 371 25.93 -0.22 -4.11
N ASN A 372 25.09 0.03 -3.09
CA ASN A 372 24.16 -0.96 -2.54
C ASN A 372 22.84 -1.08 -3.34
N PHE A 373 22.70 -0.35 -4.46
CA PHE A 373 21.49 -0.27 -5.27
C PHE A 373 21.83 -0.52 -6.76
N PRO A 374 22.12 -1.77 -7.14
CA PRO A 374 22.57 -2.11 -8.50
C PRO A 374 21.54 -1.79 -9.60
N GLU A 375 20.27 -1.65 -9.24
CA GLU A 375 19.19 -1.23 -10.14
C GLU A 375 19.26 0.26 -10.53
N ILE A 376 20.09 1.07 -9.85
CA ILE A 376 20.25 2.50 -10.13
C ILE A 376 21.57 2.73 -10.86
N THR A 377 21.49 3.33 -12.05
CA THR A 377 22.69 3.82 -12.75
C THR A 377 23.17 5.10 -12.08
N VAL A 378 24.43 5.12 -11.61
CA VAL A 378 25.02 6.27 -10.92
C VAL A 378 26.16 6.83 -11.76
N ILE A 379 26.09 8.12 -12.08
CA ILE A 379 27.13 8.84 -12.80
C ILE A 379 27.81 9.83 -11.82
N PRO A 380 29.12 9.72 -11.61
CA PRO A 380 29.85 10.67 -10.77
C PRO A 380 29.93 12.04 -11.47
N VAL A 381 29.65 13.10 -10.71
CA VAL A 381 29.86 14.49 -11.12
C VAL A 381 30.77 15.21 -10.12
N LYS A 382 31.18 16.44 -10.44
CA LYS A 382 31.92 17.31 -9.51
C LYS A 382 31.32 18.71 -9.49
N ASN A 383 30.72 19.08 -8.38
CA ASN A 383 30.21 20.44 -8.17
C ASN A 383 31.33 21.32 -7.62
N PRO A 384 31.59 22.49 -8.23
CA PRO A 384 32.47 23.46 -7.60
C PRO A 384 31.96 23.81 -6.20
N TYR A 385 32.88 23.87 -5.25
CA TYR A 385 32.63 24.35 -3.91
C TYR A 385 32.59 25.89 -3.93
N TYR A 386 31.39 26.45 -3.77
CA TYR A 386 31.17 27.90 -3.71
C TYR A 386 31.23 28.39 -2.28
N VAL A 387 32.29 29.14 -1.95
CA VAL A 387 32.49 29.76 -0.64
C VAL A 387 31.41 30.80 -0.43
N GLY A 388 30.64 30.65 0.65
CA GLY A 388 29.61 31.61 1.05
C GLY A 388 30.02 32.40 2.28
N SER A 389 29.41 33.57 2.42
CA SER A 389 29.56 34.47 3.57
C SER A 389 28.19 35.08 3.90
N PRO A 390 28.04 35.71 5.08
CA PRO A 390 26.82 36.44 5.40
C PRO A 390 26.45 37.55 4.38
N THR A 391 27.43 38.00 3.58
CA THR A 391 27.28 39.00 2.52
C THR A 391 27.05 38.43 1.12
N GLY A 392 27.01 37.10 0.96
CA GLY A 392 26.84 36.44 -0.35
C GLY A 392 28.00 35.52 -0.72
N LEU A 393 28.07 35.11 -1.98
CA LEU A 393 29.10 34.24 -2.53
C LEU A 393 30.43 34.97 -2.72
N ASP A 394 31.52 34.36 -2.26
CA ASP A 394 32.88 34.83 -2.45
C ASP A 394 33.55 34.10 -3.61
N PHE A 395 33.46 34.68 -4.80
CA PHE A 395 34.07 34.11 -6.01
C PHE A 395 35.60 34.12 -5.99
N LYS A 396 36.23 35.07 -5.28
CA LYS A 396 37.68 35.16 -5.20
C LYS A 396 38.23 33.97 -4.40
N THR A 397 37.68 33.72 -3.22
CA THR A 397 38.07 32.58 -2.40
C THR A 397 37.64 31.26 -3.03
N THR A 398 36.48 31.22 -3.70
CA THR A 398 36.05 30.07 -4.50
C THR A 398 37.07 29.68 -5.57
N ALA A 399 37.60 30.65 -6.32
CA ALA A 399 38.54 30.38 -7.42
C ALA A 399 39.86 29.72 -6.94
N SER A 400 40.28 30.00 -5.71
CA SER A 400 41.49 29.42 -5.10
C SER A 400 41.22 28.27 -4.13
N HIS A 401 39.97 27.81 -4.01
CA HIS A 401 39.62 26.79 -3.02
C HIS A 401 40.15 25.40 -3.45
N PRO A 402 40.81 24.62 -2.57
CA PRO A 402 41.39 23.32 -2.94
C PRO A 402 40.39 22.30 -3.51
N ASN A 403 39.15 22.29 -3.00
CA ASN A 403 38.08 21.45 -3.57
C ASN A 403 37.76 21.75 -5.05
N ASN A 404 38.14 22.94 -5.54
CA ASN A 404 37.95 23.37 -6.92
C ASN A 404 39.14 23.07 -7.83
N GLU A 405 40.19 22.43 -7.33
CA GLU A 405 41.33 21.98 -8.12
C GLU A 405 40.96 20.83 -9.07
N GLY A 406 41.79 20.61 -10.09
CA GLY A 406 41.59 19.58 -11.10
C GLY A 406 40.58 19.97 -12.20
N ASN A 407 40.35 19.05 -13.14
CA ASN A 407 39.58 19.35 -14.36
C ASN A 407 38.08 19.06 -14.17
N ILE A 408 37.40 19.91 -13.37
CA ILE A 408 35.96 19.84 -13.10
C ILE A 408 35.16 19.80 -14.42
N THR A 409 35.52 20.66 -15.36
CA THR A 409 34.86 20.76 -16.67
C THR A 409 34.90 19.44 -17.41
N ARG A 410 36.07 18.79 -17.50
CA ARG A 410 36.19 17.50 -18.17
C ARG A 410 35.35 16.42 -17.50
N VAL A 411 35.43 16.30 -16.17
CA VAL A 411 34.66 15.30 -15.41
C VAL A 411 33.17 15.45 -15.68
N ASN A 412 32.66 16.68 -15.63
CA ASN A 412 31.25 16.93 -15.86
C ASN A 412 30.86 16.73 -17.34
N LEU A 413 31.68 17.13 -18.30
CA LEU A 413 31.41 16.85 -19.72
C LEU A 413 31.38 15.33 -20.02
N GLU A 414 32.27 14.56 -19.40
CA GLU A 414 32.25 13.09 -19.50
C GLU A 414 30.98 12.50 -18.86
N ALA A 415 30.51 13.05 -17.73
CA ALA A 415 29.25 12.64 -17.12
C ALA A 415 28.03 12.98 -18.00
N LEU A 416 27.98 14.19 -18.56
CA LEU A 416 26.89 14.61 -19.47
C LEU A 416 26.85 13.75 -20.74
N SER A 417 28.01 13.39 -21.29
CA SER A 417 28.11 12.47 -22.44
C SER A 417 27.59 11.06 -22.11
N GLN A 418 27.82 10.57 -20.89
CA GLN A 418 27.27 9.30 -20.44
C GLN A 418 25.74 9.33 -20.33
N ILE A 419 25.15 10.45 -19.89
CA ILE A 419 23.70 10.62 -19.88
C ILE A 419 23.14 10.47 -21.29
N GLU A 420 23.75 11.13 -22.29
CA GLU A 420 23.32 11.02 -23.70
C GLU A 420 23.42 9.58 -24.22
N THR A 421 24.49 8.88 -23.85
CA THR A 421 24.75 7.51 -24.32
C THR A 421 23.81 6.49 -23.69
N LEU A 422 23.55 6.62 -22.38
CA LEU A 422 22.80 5.64 -21.60
C LEU A 422 21.30 5.95 -21.55
N PHE A 423 20.92 7.22 -21.47
CA PHE A 423 19.55 7.69 -21.28
C PHE A 423 19.00 8.47 -22.48
N ASN A 424 19.83 8.91 -23.44
CA ASN A 424 19.44 9.91 -24.44
C ASN A 424 18.95 11.20 -23.73
N ILE A 425 17.83 11.78 -24.17
CA ILE A 425 17.21 12.94 -23.51
C ILE A 425 16.19 12.42 -22.47
N PRO A 426 16.37 12.70 -21.17
CA PRO A 426 15.41 12.39 -20.11
C PRO A 426 14.08 13.14 -20.30
N ASP A 427 13.00 12.57 -19.79
CA ASP A 427 11.67 13.20 -19.76
C ASP A 427 11.56 14.25 -18.64
N LEU A 428 12.28 14.04 -17.54
CA LEU A 428 12.26 14.90 -16.36
C LEU A 428 13.64 14.92 -15.70
N VAL A 429 14.05 16.11 -15.23
CA VAL A 429 15.17 16.25 -14.30
C VAL A 429 14.63 16.62 -12.93
N ILE A 430 15.00 15.85 -11.90
CA ILE A 430 14.77 16.17 -10.50
C ILE A 430 16.11 16.48 -9.85
N SER A 431 16.25 17.63 -9.19
CA SER A 431 17.49 17.97 -8.49
C SER A 431 17.26 18.27 -7.02
N ASP A 432 17.95 17.53 -6.16
CA ASP A 432 18.16 17.85 -4.75
C ASP A 432 19.51 18.57 -4.59
N TYR A 433 19.50 19.86 -4.89
CA TYR A 433 20.64 20.75 -4.68
C TYR A 433 21.91 20.35 -5.46
N GLU A 434 21.74 19.72 -6.62
CA GLU A 434 22.81 19.28 -7.51
C GLU A 434 22.76 20.08 -8.82
N MET A 435 23.80 20.86 -9.13
CA MET A 435 23.77 21.85 -10.22
C MET A 435 23.99 21.26 -11.61
N ILE A 436 24.72 20.14 -11.77
CA ILE A 436 25.11 19.61 -13.07
C ILE A 436 23.92 18.97 -13.79
N SER A 437 23.04 18.30 -13.06
CA SER A 437 21.73 17.84 -13.55
C SER A 437 20.86 19.00 -14.03
N ALA A 438 20.82 20.12 -13.31
CA ALA A 438 20.11 21.32 -13.74
C ALA A 438 20.70 21.94 -15.02
N GLN A 439 22.04 22.02 -15.11
CA GLN A 439 22.72 22.46 -16.33
C GLN A 439 22.37 21.58 -17.54
N TYR A 440 22.32 20.25 -17.35
CA TYR A 440 21.86 19.33 -18.40
C TYR A 440 20.42 19.62 -18.81
N ALA A 441 19.53 19.84 -17.83
CA ALA A 441 18.12 20.17 -18.09
C ALA A 441 17.99 21.42 -18.96
N TYR A 442 18.76 22.48 -18.68
CA TYR A 442 18.76 23.70 -19.49
C TYR A 442 19.31 23.47 -20.91
N ALA A 443 20.42 22.74 -21.03
CA ALA A 443 21.05 22.45 -22.32
C ALA A 443 20.13 21.63 -23.24
N LYS A 444 19.34 20.71 -22.67
CA LYS A 444 18.42 19.83 -23.41
C LYS A 444 16.96 20.28 -23.39
N GLN A 445 16.65 21.40 -22.74
CA GLN A 445 15.29 21.93 -22.57
C GLN A 445 14.32 20.92 -21.91
N VAL A 446 14.81 20.13 -20.97
CA VAL A 446 14.03 19.16 -20.19
C VAL A 446 13.41 19.88 -18.98
N PRO A 447 12.16 19.58 -18.58
CA PRO A 447 11.58 20.17 -17.37
C PRO A 447 12.45 19.83 -16.15
N LEU A 448 12.78 20.86 -15.37
CA LEU A 448 13.53 20.74 -14.13
C LEU A 448 12.59 20.96 -12.94
N VAL A 449 12.53 19.98 -12.04
CA VAL A 449 11.90 20.09 -10.73
C VAL A 449 12.99 20.08 -9.66
N THR A 450 13.00 21.04 -8.74
CA THR A 450 13.87 20.93 -7.57
C THR A 450 13.12 20.27 -6.42
N LEU A 451 13.80 19.37 -5.70
CA LEU A 451 13.29 18.68 -4.53
C LEU A 451 14.35 18.75 -3.42
N ASP A 452 14.45 19.92 -2.82
CA ASP A 452 15.50 20.30 -1.90
C ASP A 452 14.88 20.96 -0.65
N GLN A 453 15.66 21.31 0.36
CA GLN A 453 15.14 22.13 1.46
C GLN A 453 15.41 23.63 1.25
N GLN A 454 16.43 23.95 0.47
CA GLN A 454 17.05 25.27 0.34
C GLN A 454 16.13 26.28 -0.34
N SER A 455 15.30 25.84 -1.28
CA SER A 455 14.34 26.65 -2.02
C SER A 455 13.37 27.41 -1.11
N LYS A 456 13.20 27.01 0.16
CA LYS A 456 12.43 27.79 1.15
C LYS A 456 13.02 29.17 1.42
N TYR A 457 14.33 29.38 1.27
CA TYR A 457 14.97 30.69 1.47
C TYR A 457 14.59 31.72 0.39
N LEU A 458 14.06 31.29 -0.76
CA LEU A 458 13.58 32.20 -1.80
C LEU A 458 12.26 32.88 -1.45
N VAL A 459 11.49 32.29 -0.53
CA VAL A 459 10.12 32.75 -0.22
C VAL A 459 9.88 32.98 1.27
N GLY A 460 10.57 32.23 2.13
CA GLY A 460 10.38 32.26 3.57
C GLY A 460 10.79 33.59 4.19
N LYS A 461 9.99 34.03 5.15
CA LYS A 461 10.28 35.21 5.96
C LYS A 461 11.07 34.80 7.20
N PHE A 462 12.37 34.65 7.04
CA PHE A 462 13.29 34.32 8.13
C PHE A 462 14.12 35.53 8.52
N ASP A 463 14.59 35.56 9.77
CA ASP A 463 15.59 36.52 10.20
C ASP A 463 16.85 36.37 9.37
N LYS A 464 17.17 37.41 8.61
CA LYS A 464 18.27 37.38 7.65
C LYS A 464 19.62 37.03 8.29
N ASN A 465 19.82 37.43 9.54
CA ASN A 465 21.05 37.17 10.28
C ASN A 465 20.73 36.37 11.54
N LEU A 466 21.33 35.18 11.67
CA LEU A 466 21.23 34.35 12.86
C LEU A 466 22.64 33.98 13.33
N GLN A 467 23.00 34.39 14.55
CA GLN A 467 24.30 34.06 15.17
C GLN A 467 25.53 34.32 14.26
N GLY A 468 25.52 35.43 13.52
CA GLY A 468 26.61 35.80 12.60
C GLY A 468 26.59 35.08 11.25
N THR A 469 25.59 34.24 10.98
CA THR A 469 25.34 33.58 9.69
C THR A 469 24.16 34.25 8.96
N SER A 470 24.04 34.05 7.65
CA SER A 470 22.93 34.59 6.83
C SER A 470 22.66 33.65 5.65
N TYR A 471 21.43 33.66 5.12
CA TYR A 471 21.05 32.86 3.94
C TYR A 471 21.30 33.56 2.60
N VAL A 472 21.96 34.72 2.58
CA VAL A 472 22.20 35.49 1.34
C VAL A 472 22.99 34.69 0.32
N ASP A 473 24.06 34.03 0.75
CA ASP A 473 24.86 33.14 -0.10
C ASP A 473 24.04 31.99 -0.65
N GLU A 474 23.10 31.47 0.15
CA GLU A 474 22.22 30.39 -0.23
C GLU A 474 21.22 30.81 -1.32
N VAL A 475 20.64 32.01 -1.21
CA VAL A 475 19.78 32.58 -2.27
C VAL A 475 20.59 32.83 -3.54
N GLU A 476 21.82 33.33 -3.44
CA GLU A 476 22.70 33.51 -4.60
C GLU A 476 23.09 32.17 -5.24
N ARG A 477 23.38 31.13 -4.46
CA ARG A 477 23.62 29.77 -4.98
C ARG A 477 22.38 29.23 -5.67
N LEU A 478 21.19 29.36 -5.08
CA LEU A 478 19.96 28.91 -5.71
C LEU A 478 19.71 29.62 -7.04
N ASN A 479 19.96 30.93 -7.12
CA ASN A 479 19.85 31.70 -8.36
C ASN A 479 20.90 31.28 -9.40
N MET A 480 22.07 30.81 -8.98
CA MET A 480 23.13 30.34 -9.88
C MET A 480 22.92 28.89 -10.33
N PHE A 481 22.51 28.00 -9.42
CA PHE A 481 22.29 26.57 -9.70
C PHE A 481 20.95 26.36 -10.42
N PHE A 482 19.92 27.06 -9.95
CA PHE A 482 18.53 26.87 -10.36
C PHE A 482 17.87 28.18 -10.82
N PRO A 483 18.46 28.96 -11.76
CA PRO A 483 17.87 30.21 -12.24
C PRO A 483 16.48 30.03 -12.82
N LYS A 484 16.16 28.84 -13.35
CA LYS A 484 14.84 28.48 -13.88
C LYS A 484 14.48 27.08 -13.41
N ALA A 485 13.25 26.86 -12.99
CA ALA A 485 12.72 25.53 -12.73
C ALA A 485 11.25 25.49 -13.16
N ALA A 486 10.79 24.35 -13.66
CA ALA A 486 9.38 24.13 -13.92
C ALA A 486 8.56 24.20 -12.61
N LYS A 487 9.15 23.70 -11.52
CA LYS A 487 8.62 23.86 -10.16
C LYS A 487 9.72 23.65 -9.12
N ARG A 488 9.62 24.30 -7.96
CA ARG A 488 10.49 24.05 -6.80
C ARG A 488 9.67 23.50 -5.65
N PHE A 489 10.00 22.31 -5.18
CA PHE A 489 9.42 21.69 -3.99
C PHE A 489 10.42 21.80 -2.85
N ALA A 490 10.14 22.70 -1.90
CA ALA A 490 10.98 22.92 -0.73
C ALA A 490 10.48 22.06 0.43
N ILE A 491 11.26 21.05 0.82
CA ILE A 491 10.94 20.15 1.93
C ILE A 491 11.30 20.84 3.26
N SER A 492 10.35 20.84 4.19
CA SER A 492 10.53 21.45 5.51
C SER A 492 9.84 20.65 6.60
N PHE A 493 10.48 20.45 7.76
CA PHE A 493 9.82 19.89 8.94
C PHE A 493 8.95 20.91 9.70
N PHE A 494 9.10 22.19 9.37
CA PHE A 494 8.32 23.29 9.92
C PHE A 494 7.61 24.09 8.82
N ARG A 495 6.48 24.69 9.17
CA ARG A 495 5.65 25.51 8.30
C ARG A 495 6.38 26.81 7.99
N VAL A 496 6.39 27.17 6.71
CA VAL A 496 6.94 28.43 6.23
C VAL A 496 5.80 29.24 5.65
N ASN A 497 5.48 30.37 6.29
CA ASN A 497 4.38 31.25 5.87
C ASN A 497 4.78 32.10 4.65
N ALA A 498 4.87 31.44 3.49
CA ALA A 498 5.09 32.10 2.23
C ALA A 498 4.46 31.29 1.07
N GLN A 499 3.65 31.97 0.26
CA GLN A 499 3.05 31.39 -0.94
C GLN A 499 3.66 32.03 -2.17
N SER A 500 4.25 31.21 -3.03
CA SER A 500 4.66 31.59 -4.38
C SER A 500 4.14 30.56 -5.37
N SER A 501 3.82 30.99 -6.58
CA SER A 501 3.53 30.08 -7.68
C SER A 501 4.75 29.21 -8.05
N GLU A 502 5.96 29.69 -7.80
CA GLU A 502 7.21 29.02 -8.19
C GLU A 502 7.71 28.01 -7.15
N VAL A 503 7.65 28.36 -5.86
CA VAL A 503 8.13 27.54 -4.75
C VAL A 503 6.94 27.06 -3.94
N GLU A 504 6.84 25.74 -3.78
CA GLU A 504 5.86 25.11 -2.93
C GLU A 504 6.55 24.41 -1.76
N ILE A 505 6.14 24.77 -0.54
CA ILE A 505 6.64 24.17 0.69
C ILE A 505 5.88 22.87 0.94
N LEU A 506 6.59 21.76 1.09
CA LEU A 506 6.02 20.44 1.35
C LEU A 506 6.48 19.90 2.72
N PRO A 507 5.66 19.04 3.36
CA PRO A 507 6.05 18.32 4.57
C PRO A 507 7.30 17.46 4.37
N PRO A 508 7.98 17.02 5.45
CA PRO A 508 9.22 16.29 5.34
C PRO A 508 9.02 14.90 4.73
N ILE A 509 9.94 14.47 3.86
CA ILE A 509 9.97 13.09 3.37
C ILE A 509 10.60 12.21 4.45
N ILE A 510 9.86 11.20 4.92
CA ILE A 510 10.26 10.33 6.03
C ILE A 510 10.57 8.93 5.51
N ARG A 511 11.64 8.31 6.00
CA ARG A 511 12.03 6.95 5.58
C ARG A 511 11.01 5.90 6.05
N PRO A 512 10.76 4.82 5.27
CA PRO A 512 9.74 3.82 5.59
C PRO A 512 9.86 3.19 6.99
N LYS A 513 11.08 2.90 7.46
CA LYS A 513 11.31 2.35 8.80
C LYS A 513 10.88 3.32 9.90
N ILE A 514 11.11 4.61 9.69
CA ILE A 514 10.74 5.68 10.62
C ILE A 514 9.22 5.89 10.59
N LEU A 515 8.60 5.88 9.40
CA LEU A 515 7.14 5.90 9.25
C LEU A 515 6.47 4.79 10.07
N ALA A 516 6.95 3.56 9.92
CA ALA A 516 6.42 2.37 10.60
C ALA A 516 6.71 2.33 12.11
N ALA A 517 7.54 3.24 12.63
CA ALA A 517 7.87 3.29 14.04
C ALA A 517 6.98 4.25 14.85
N LYS A 518 6.23 5.13 14.18
CA LYS A 518 5.34 6.08 14.86
C LYS A 518 4.28 5.34 15.68
N GLY A 519 4.08 5.78 16.93
CA GLY A 519 3.13 5.20 17.86
C GLY A 519 3.55 3.86 18.50
N LYS A 520 4.75 3.35 18.20
CA LYS A 520 5.29 2.18 18.93
C LYS A 520 5.72 2.59 20.34
N PRO A 521 5.57 1.69 21.34
CA PRO A 521 6.03 1.96 22.70
C PRO A 521 7.55 2.18 22.71
N LEU A 522 8.00 3.12 23.54
CA LEU A 522 9.41 3.34 23.78
C LEU A 522 10.03 2.15 24.53
N HIS A 523 11.34 1.98 24.38
CA HIS A 523 12.08 1.00 25.15
C HIS A 523 12.02 1.35 26.65
N PRO A 524 11.91 0.37 27.57
CA PRO A 524 11.80 0.65 29.00
C PRO A 524 13.03 1.35 29.58
N THR A 525 14.21 1.11 29.02
CA THR A 525 15.42 1.87 29.38
C THR A 525 15.42 3.23 28.67
N PRO A 526 15.43 4.35 29.40
CA PRO A 526 15.63 5.68 28.84
C PRO A 526 16.93 5.75 28.05
N SER A 527 16.89 6.31 26.86
CA SER A 527 18.09 6.45 26.03
C SER A 527 18.10 7.76 25.25
N ILE A 528 19.29 8.28 24.98
CA ILE A 528 19.49 9.42 24.09
C ILE A 528 20.32 9.00 22.88
N LEU A 529 19.96 9.53 21.72
CA LEU A 529 20.80 9.41 20.52
C LEU A 529 21.62 10.69 20.38
N VAL A 530 22.93 10.54 20.18
CA VAL A 530 23.83 11.67 19.94
C VAL A 530 24.40 11.55 18.52
N TYR A 531 24.15 12.54 17.68
CA TYR A 531 24.62 12.56 16.29
C TYR A 531 25.56 13.73 16.03
N ILE A 532 26.85 13.42 15.89
CA ILE A 532 27.92 14.40 15.66
C ILE A 532 28.20 14.47 14.16
N THR A 533 27.88 15.58 13.49
CA THR A 533 28.07 15.67 12.03
C THR A 533 29.54 15.60 11.60
N SER A 534 29.79 15.20 10.36
CA SER A 534 31.15 15.14 9.80
C SER A 534 31.73 16.51 9.41
N GLN A 535 30.86 17.53 9.31
CA GLN A 535 31.21 18.88 8.86
C GLN A 535 31.74 19.73 10.01
N LEU A 536 32.81 20.50 9.78
CA LEU A 536 33.27 21.61 10.63
C LEU A 536 33.41 21.33 12.14
N ILE A 537 33.53 20.06 12.55
CA ILE A 537 33.79 19.65 13.94
C ILE A 537 35.24 19.18 14.09
N GLU A 538 35.90 19.77 15.08
CA GLU A 538 37.24 19.42 15.58
C GLU A 538 37.16 18.29 16.61
N ILE A 539 38.26 17.54 16.81
CA ILE A 539 38.24 16.32 17.64
C ILE A 539 38.03 16.65 19.13
N GLU A 540 38.51 17.81 19.56
CA GLU A 540 38.47 18.30 20.93
C GLU A 540 37.03 18.48 21.43
N ILE A 541 36.12 18.90 20.54
CA ILE A 541 34.68 19.06 20.84
C ILE A 541 34.04 17.68 21.12
N ILE A 542 34.47 16.64 20.41
CA ILE A 542 33.93 15.29 20.58
C ILE A 542 34.33 14.72 21.94
N ASP A 543 35.60 14.88 22.33
CA ASP A 543 36.07 14.42 23.63
C ASP A 543 35.37 15.15 24.78
N GLU A 544 35.15 16.46 24.65
CA GLU A 544 34.38 17.25 25.61
C GLU A 544 32.94 16.73 25.77
N TRP A 545 32.23 16.48 24.67
CA TRP A 545 30.85 15.98 24.72
C TRP A 545 30.78 14.60 25.34
N VAL A 546 31.74 13.72 24.98
CA VAL A 546 31.83 12.38 25.55
C VAL A 546 32.08 12.44 27.05
N GLU A 547 32.93 13.34 27.52
CA GLU A 547 33.20 13.49 28.95
C GLU A 547 31.98 14.04 29.71
N ILE A 548 31.26 15.01 29.14
CA ILE A 548 30.02 15.52 29.72
C ILE A 548 28.97 14.40 29.82
N LEU A 549 28.80 13.61 28.76
CA LEU A 549 27.88 12.47 28.77
C LEU A 549 28.28 11.42 29.80
N LYS A 550 29.57 11.10 29.93
CA LYS A 550 30.07 10.15 30.95
C LYS A 550 29.82 10.63 32.38
N THR A 551 29.98 11.92 32.64
CA THR A 551 29.96 12.49 34.00
C THR A 551 28.59 12.99 34.42
N SER A 552 27.71 13.31 33.47
CA SER A 552 26.45 14.02 33.73
C SER A 552 25.20 13.30 33.25
N LEU A 553 25.32 12.23 32.45
CA LEU A 553 24.17 11.40 32.08
C LEU A 553 23.74 10.52 33.26
N PRO A 554 22.46 10.61 33.72
CA PRO A 554 21.98 9.82 34.85
C PRO A 554 22.21 8.31 34.65
N ASP A 555 22.46 7.57 35.72
CA ASP A 555 22.77 6.13 35.68
C ASP A 555 21.63 5.28 35.09
N THR A 556 20.41 5.82 35.05
CA THR A 556 19.24 5.19 34.43
C THR A 556 19.17 5.37 32.91
N TYR A 557 20.02 6.20 32.31
CA TYR A 557 20.02 6.50 30.88
C TYR A 557 21.18 5.81 30.14
N GLU A 558 20.89 5.39 28.92
CA GLU A 558 21.89 4.97 27.92
C GLU A 558 22.13 6.08 26.87
N ALA A 559 23.32 6.13 26.28
CA ALA A 559 23.64 7.01 25.16
C ALA A 559 24.19 6.22 23.98
N ASN A 560 23.59 6.44 22.80
CA ASN A 560 24.03 5.86 21.53
C ASN A 560 24.64 6.98 20.67
N ILE A 561 25.97 6.99 20.55
CA ILE A 561 26.73 8.10 19.99
C ILE A 561 27.26 7.72 18.61
N PHE A 562 26.87 8.49 17.60
CA PHE A 562 27.29 8.30 16.21
C PHE A 562 28.36 9.33 15.83
N ILE A 563 29.54 8.83 15.50
CA ILE A 563 30.76 9.60 15.24
C ILE A 563 31.17 9.47 13.77
N PRO A 564 31.67 10.56 13.13
CA PRO A 564 32.24 10.50 11.79
C PRO A 564 33.38 9.48 11.66
N ARG A 565 33.44 8.74 10.55
CA ARG A 565 34.47 7.72 10.29
C ARG A 565 35.92 8.23 10.26
N LYS A 566 36.13 9.55 10.19
CA LYS A 566 37.45 10.18 10.23
C LYS A 566 38.07 10.17 11.64
N PHE A 567 37.28 9.89 12.67
CA PHE A 567 37.72 9.80 14.05
C PHE A 567 37.68 8.35 14.55
N ASN A 568 38.51 8.02 15.52
CA ASN A 568 38.47 6.71 16.18
C ASN A 568 37.27 6.65 17.14
N LEU A 569 36.66 5.48 17.28
CA LEU A 569 35.62 5.27 18.30
C LEU A 569 36.29 5.17 19.68
N PRO A 570 35.78 5.91 20.69
CA PRO A 570 36.12 5.64 22.08
C PRO A 570 35.69 4.23 22.50
N LYS A 571 36.22 3.75 23.64
CA LYS A 571 35.75 2.48 24.22
C LYS A 571 34.35 2.66 24.79
N ASP A 572 33.47 1.73 24.41
CA ASP A 572 32.16 1.54 25.03
C ASP A 572 32.28 1.27 26.53
N ASN A 573 31.22 1.59 27.26
CA ASN A 573 30.97 1.06 28.60
C ASN A 573 29.54 0.46 28.65
N GLU A 574 29.06 0.12 29.85
CA GLU A 574 27.74 -0.51 30.03
C GLU A 574 26.56 0.38 29.59
N ARG A 575 26.73 1.71 29.53
CA ARG A 575 25.64 2.68 29.25
C ARG A 575 25.87 3.55 28.01
N ILE A 576 27.10 3.69 27.56
CA ILE A 576 27.49 4.60 26.47
C ILE A 576 28.14 3.77 25.36
N HIS A 577 27.50 3.80 24.20
CA HIS A 577 27.86 3.00 23.03
C HIS A 577 28.25 3.90 21.86
N PHE A 578 29.35 3.55 21.20
CA PHE A 578 29.91 4.32 20.10
C PHE A 578 29.75 3.60 18.77
N PHE A 579 29.28 4.33 17.76
CA PHE A 579 29.07 3.83 16.41
C PHE A 579 29.65 4.80 15.39
N HIS A 580 30.04 4.28 14.23
CA HIS A 580 30.35 5.13 13.10
C HIS A 580 29.10 5.55 12.34
N HIS A 581 29.21 6.67 11.62
CA HIS A 581 28.23 7.02 10.60
C HIS A 581 28.05 5.89 9.58
N GLY A 582 26.77 5.61 9.27
CA GLY A 582 26.36 4.53 8.37
C GLY A 582 26.20 3.17 9.05
N ASP A 583 26.34 3.08 10.37
CA ASP A 583 26.04 1.85 11.12
C ASP A 583 24.54 1.49 11.00
N SER A 584 24.25 0.20 10.80
CA SER A 584 22.89 -0.31 10.57
C SER A 584 21.98 -0.17 11.80
N ARG A 585 22.55 0.01 13.00
CA ARG A 585 21.83 0.19 14.26
C ARG A 585 21.22 1.57 14.42
N PHE A 586 21.64 2.56 13.62
CA PHE A 586 21.18 3.96 13.73
C PHE A 586 19.65 4.09 13.80
N ASP A 587 18.94 3.41 12.91
CA ASP A 587 17.47 3.49 12.86
C ASP A 587 16.85 3.00 14.17
N GLN A 588 17.33 1.88 14.71
CA GLN A 588 16.82 1.32 15.96
C GLN A 588 17.11 2.24 17.14
N CYS A 589 18.34 2.78 17.23
CA CYS A 589 18.72 3.74 18.27
C CYS A 589 17.85 5.01 18.20
N LEU A 590 17.59 5.54 17.00
CA LEU A 590 16.70 6.69 16.83
C LEU A 590 15.28 6.35 17.30
N ILE A 591 14.74 5.21 16.86
CA ILE A 591 13.39 4.76 17.22
C ILE A 591 13.23 4.58 18.73
N SER A 592 14.22 4.00 19.42
CA SER A 592 14.17 3.75 20.87
C SER A 592 14.50 4.98 21.73
N ALA A 593 15.19 5.99 21.19
CA ALA A 593 15.62 7.15 21.95
C ALA A 593 14.45 7.99 22.50
N HIS A 594 14.62 8.51 23.70
CA HIS A 594 13.69 9.44 24.37
C HIS A 594 13.98 10.89 23.98
N GLY A 595 15.21 11.20 23.60
CA GLY A 595 15.63 12.50 23.08
C GLY A 595 16.81 12.38 22.13
N VAL A 596 17.06 13.41 21.34
CA VAL A 596 18.15 13.46 20.35
C VAL A 596 19.04 14.65 20.64
N ILE A 597 20.35 14.46 20.70
CA ILE A 597 21.36 15.52 20.69
C ILE A 597 21.96 15.56 19.28
N SER A 598 21.90 16.71 18.62
CA SER A 598 22.34 16.81 17.23
C SER A 598 22.83 18.19 16.86
N THR A 599 23.63 18.23 15.81
CA THR A 599 24.07 19.45 15.11
C THR A 599 22.97 20.08 14.23
N ALA A 600 21.70 19.87 14.58
CA ALA A 600 20.54 20.50 13.96
C ALA A 600 20.37 20.28 12.44
N GLY A 601 20.86 19.16 11.88
CA GLY A 601 20.71 18.85 10.47
C GLY A 601 19.26 18.51 10.09
N HIS A 602 18.74 19.13 9.02
CA HIS A 602 17.33 19.06 8.61
C HIS A 602 16.73 17.65 8.59
N THR A 603 17.39 16.67 7.93
CA THR A 603 16.81 15.32 7.76
C THR A 603 16.63 14.61 9.11
N LEU A 604 17.60 14.71 10.02
CA LEU A 604 17.48 14.08 11.34
C LEU A 604 16.41 14.76 12.18
N LEU A 605 16.35 16.10 12.17
CA LEU A 605 15.29 16.82 12.87
C LEU A 605 13.91 16.49 12.32
N SER A 606 13.77 16.35 11.01
CA SER A 606 12.52 15.93 10.37
C SER A 606 12.03 14.60 10.91
N GLU A 607 12.92 13.60 11.02
CA GLU A 607 12.58 12.28 11.55
C GLU A 607 12.34 12.30 13.06
N ALA A 608 13.10 13.11 13.82
CA ALA A 608 12.91 13.28 15.25
C ALA A 608 11.54 13.92 15.57
N MET A 609 11.18 15.00 14.88
CA MET A 609 9.88 15.66 15.06
C MET A 609 8.72 14.75 14.65
N TYR A 610 8.87 14.00 13.55
CA TYR A 610 7.84 13.03 13.14
C TYR A 610 7.60 11.93 14.19
N LEU A 611 8.67 11.48 14.87
CA LEU A 611 8.62 10.50 15.96
C LEU A 611 8.38 11.11 17.35
N GLU A 612 8.10 12.42 17.43
CA GLU A 612 7.81 13.12 18.68
C GLU A 612 8.97 13.06 19.69
N LYS A 613 10.20 13.20 19.19
CA LYS A 613 11.44 13.16 19.99
C LYS A 613 11.99 14.55 20.19
N PRO A 614 12.05 15.06 21.44
CA PRO A 614 12.71 16.32 21.75
C PRO A 614 14.16 16.38 21.29
N VAL A 615 14.65 17.58 21.00
CA VAL A 615 16.00 17.78 20.46
C VAL A 615 16.82 18.78 21.27
N TYR A 616 18.02 18.37 21.69
CA TYR A 616 19.09 19.28 22.06
C TYR A 616 19.86 19.63 20.77
N ALA A 617 19.64 20.85 20.27
CA ALA A 617 20.22 21.34 19.03
C ALA A 617 21.50 22.14 19.30
N ILE A 618 22.61 21.72 18.66
CA ILE A 618 23.93 22.37 18.75
C ILE A 618 24.38 22.77 17.34
N PRO A 619 23.83 23.85 16.76
CA PRO A 619 24.03 24.18 15.37
C PRO A 619 25.47 24.62 15.08
N LEU A 620 26.04 24.15 13.96
CA LEU A 620 27.30 24.68 13.42
C LEU A 620 27.09 26.12 12.90
N PRO A 621 28.18 26.86 12.56
CA PRO A 621 28.08 28.18 11.93
C PRO A 621 27.60 28.12 10.47
N LEU A 622 26.50 27.41 10.23
CA LEU A 622 25.76 27.32 8.98
C LEU A 622 24.35 27.84 9.24
N TYR A 623 23.91 28.80 8.42
CA TYR A 623 22.60 29.43 8.61
C TYR A 623 21.45 28.43 8.69
N GLU A 624 21.48 27.38 7.87
CA GLU A 624 20.47 26.33 7.88
C GLU A 624 20.35 25.63 9.24
N GLN A 625 21.47 25.30 9.88
CA GLN A 625 21.45 24.66 11.19
C GLN A 625 21.04 25.64 12.27
N GLN A 626 21.48 26.90 12.18
CA GLN A 626 21.06 27.96 13.11
C GLN A 626 19.55 28.19 13.05
N LEU A 627 18.96 28.26 11.85
CA LEU A 627 17.53 28.40 11.66
C LEU A 627 16.78 27.18 12.21
N ASN A 628 17.22 25.97 11.87
CA ASN A 628 16.60 24.76 12.37
C ASN A 628 16.61 24.69 13.90
N ALA A 629 17.74 25.01 14.54
CA ALA A 629 17.88 25.02 15.99
C ALA A 629 17.01 26.13 16.64
N HIS A 630 16.94 27.30 16.01
CA HIS A 630 16.06 28.38 16.43
C HIS A 630 14.59 27.94 16.44
N VAL A 631 14.12 27.29 15.36
CA VAL A 631 12.76 26.76 15.27
C VAL A 631 12.46 25.71 16.36
N ILE A 632 13.42 24.82 16.66
CA ILE A 632 13.28 23.84 17.74
C ILE A 632 13.07 24.53 19.09
N ALA A 633 13.87 25.55 19.40
CA ALA A 633 13.79 26.27 20.67
C ALA A 633 12.52 27.15 20.75
N GLU A 634 12.19 27.88 19.69
CA GLU A 634 11.01 28.76 19.63
C GLU A 634 9.71 27.97 19.79
N GLY A 635 9.62 26.79 19.15
CA GLY A 635 8.45 25.91 19.27
C GLY A 635 8.38 25.15 20.60
N GLY A 636 9.39 25.26 21.46
CA GLY A 636 9.48 24.48 22.69
C GLY A 636 9.56 22.97 22.42
N PHE A 637 10.25 22.56 21.35
CA PHE A 637 10.47 21.16 20.97
C PHE A 637 11.81 20.61 21.49
N GLY A 638 12.52 21.42 22.27
CA GLY A 638 13.83 21.13 22.80
C GLY A 638 14.59 22.41 23.07
N ILE A 639 15.93 22.35 23.07
CA ILE A 639 16.78 23.50 23.38
C ILE A 639 17.81 23.76 22.28
N CYS A 640 18.26 25.00 22.17
CA CYS A 640 19.32 25.44 21.27
C CYS A 640 20.47 26.03 22.08
N GLU A 641 21.64 25.39 22.06
CA GLU A 641 22.85 25.89 22.70
C GLU A 641 24.04 25.89 21.75
N LYS A 642 25.08 26.66 22.09
CA LYS A 642 26.32 26.73 21.29
C LYS A 642 27.20 25.49 21.45
N ASN A 643 27.09 24.79 22.58
CA ASN A 643 27.84 23.58 22.88
C ASN A 643 27.00 22.65 23.76
N LEU A 644 27.42 21.39 23.91
CA LEU A 644 26.85 20.52 24.93
C LEU A 644 27.40 20.96 26.29
N THR A 645 26.53 21.28 27.24
CA THR A 645 26.91 21.65 28.61
C THR A 645 26.28 20.70 29.62
N LYS A 646 26.87 20.59 30.82
CA LYS A 646 26.30 19.78 31.90
C LYS A 646 24.92 20.31 32.30
N GLU A 647 24.83 21.62 32.50
CA GLU A 647 23.61 22.31 32.92
C GLU A 647 22.51 22.16 31.86
N GLY A 648 22.86 22.36 30.58
CA GLY A 648 21.94 22.17 29.47
C GLY A 648 21.49 20.71 29.33
N LEU A 649 22.38 19.73 29.53
CA LEU A 649 22.03 18.31 29.46
C LEU A 649 21.01 17.95 30.54
N VAL A 650 21.25 18.39 31.79
CA VAL A 650 20.32 18.16 32.91
C VAL A 650 18.98 18.82 32.62
N GLN A 651 18.98 20.10 32.21
CA GLN A 651 17.75 20.80 31.84
C GLN A 651 17.02 20.08 30.70
N PHE A 652 17.72 19.65 29.65
CA PHE A 652 17.10 18.97 28.53
C PHE A 652 16.40 17.67 28.97
N LEU A 653 17.06 16.88 29.82
CA LEU A 653 16.52 15.62 30.35
C LEU A 653 15.31 15.84 31.26
N ASP A 654 15.36 16.84 32.15
CA ASP A 654 14.27 17.16 33.08
C ASP A 654 12.99 17.59 32.34
N TYR A 655 13.13 18.34 31.24
CA TYR A 655 12.02 18.87 30.46
C TYR A 655 11.64 18.00 29.24
N LEU A 656 12.21 16.80 29.08
CA LEU A 656 11.85 15.87 27.99
C LEU A 656 10.34 15.63 27.86
N PRO A 657 9.56 15.40 28.94
CA PRO A 657 8.11 15.21 28.84
C PRO A 657 7.39 16.44 28.26
N ASP A 658 7.78 17.64 28.69
CA ASP A 658 7.15 18.89 28.28
C ASP A 658 7.43 19.18 26.80
N TYR A 659 8.68 19.02 26.35
CA TYR A 659 9.03 19.16 24.94
C TYR A 659 8.27 18.18 24.06
N LYS A 660 8.11 16.93 24.51
CA LYS A 660 7.36 15.91 23.79
C LYS A 660 5.88 16.29 23.69
N GLU A 661 5.29 16.74 24.79
CA GLU A 661 3.90 17.20 24.83
C GLU A 661 3.69 18.39 23.88
N ASN A 662 4.64 19.33 23.81
CA ASN A 662 4.61 20.44 22.86
C ASN A 662 4.64 19.96 21.41
N ILE A 663 5.52 19.01 21.06
CA ILE A 663 5.56 18.44 19.70
C ILE A 663 4.21 17.78 19.34
N GLN A 664 3.62 17.05 20.28
CA GLN A 664 2.34 16.36 20.06
C GLN A 664 1.18 17.34 19.86
N LYS A 665 1.13 18.41 20.67
CA LYS A 665 0.06 19.41 20.65
C LYS A 665 0.24 20.50 19.59
N ASP A 666 1.43 20.69 19.04
CA ASP A 666 1.65 21.77 18.08
C ASP A 666 0.86 21.55 16.79
N GLU A 667 0.11 22.56 16.38
CA GLU A 667 -0.63 22.59 15.12
C GLU A 667 -0.13 23.72 14.20
N THR A 668 0.81 24.52 14.68
CA THR A 668 1.14 25.84 14.13
C THR A 668 2.53 25.94 13.54
N PHE A 669 3.52 25.23 14.11
CA PHE A 669 4.91 25.32 13.68
C PHE A 669 5.34 24.12 12.82
N LEU A 670 5.00 22.89 13.21
CA LEU A 670 5.51 21.67 12.59
C LEU A 670 4.60 21.17 11.46
N PHE A 671 5.24 20.56 10.47
CA PHE A 671 4.59 19.61 9.57
C PHE A 671 4.64 18.21 10.21
N LYS A 672 3.59 17.86 10.95
CA LYS A 672 3.48 16.56 11.66
C LYS A 672 3.15 15.36 10.75
N GLU A 673 2.75 15.65 9.52
CA GLU A 673 2.39 14.67 8.49
C GLU A 673 3.57 14.38 7.55
N PRO A 674 3.70 13.14 7.05
CA PRO A 674 4.78 12.81 6.12
C PRO A 674 4.48 13.35 4.72
N GLY A 675 5.49 13.92 4.08
CA GLY A 675 5.41 14.51 2.74
C GLY A 675 5.52 13.52 1.60
N ASN A 676 5.70 12.22 1.88
CA ASN A 676 5.99 11.20 0.87
C ASN A 676 4.94 11.15 -0.24
N GLU A 677 3.67 10.89 0.11
CA GLU A 677 2.58 10.71 -0.87
C GLU A 677 2.32 11.99 -1.67
N ILE A 678 2.26 13.15 -1.00
CA ILE A 678 1.99 14.43 -1.67
C ILE A 678 3.13 14.82 -2.62
N THR A 679 4.39 14.56 -2.23
CA THR A 679 5.56 14.80 -3.09
C THR A 679 5.51 13.91 -4.33
N ILE A 680 5.25 12.61 -4.14
CA ILE A 680 5.08 11.64 -5.23
C ILE A 680 3.98 12.11 -6.18
N GLN A 681 2.77 12.40 -5.67
CA GLN A 681 1.65 12.84 -6.50
C GLN A 681 1.97 14.09 -7.32
N LYS A 682 2.77 15.01 -6.76
CA LYS A 682 3.20 16.23 -7.45
C LYS A 682 4.24 15.95 -8.54
N ILE A 683 5.22 15.09 -8.27
CA ILE A 683 6.21 14.66 -9.27
C ILE A 683 5.52 13.91 -10.42
N MET A 684 4.58 13.02 -10.11
CA MET A 684 3.85 12.24 -11.12
C MET A 684 3.05 13.12 -12.09
N LYS A 685 2.72 14.38 -11.73
CA LYS A 685 2.09 15.32 -12.68
C LYS A 685 3.02 15.78 -13.81
N PHE A 686 4.33 15.70 -13.62
CA PHE A 686 5.32 16.01 -14.66
C PHE A 686 5.63 14.79 -15.55
N LEU A 687 5.13 13.61 -15.18
CA LEU A 687 5.36 12.35 -15.88
C LEU A 687 4.12 11.88 -16.66
N LYS A 688 2.98 12.58 -16.49
CA LYS A 688 1.76 12.46 -17.30
C LYS A 688 1.83 13.41 -18.47
#